data_AF-Q9RFX5-F1
#
_entry.id   AF-Q9RFX5-F1
#
_cell.length_a   1.000
_cell.length_b   1.000
_cell.length_c   1.000
_cell.angle_alpha   90.00
_cell.angle_beta   90.00
_cell.angle_gamma   90.00
#
_symmetry.space_group_name_H-M   'P 1'
#
loop_
_entity.id
_entity.type
_entity.pdbx_description
1 polymer ?
#
loop_
_entity_poly.entity_id
_entity_poly.type
_entity_poly.pdbx_seq_one_letter_code
_entity_poly.pdbx_strand_id
1 'polypeptide(L)'
;MNRRLIARLSGMLAMVLIAAMLAYVPKPEPAEAHGGMVFPATRTYACYVDGKVHGNGGDLNMINPACLDALAISGNYQFWNWFGNLISNAGGRHREIIPDGKLCGPTASFDGMNQARTDWWTTRLQPGATITVRVNAWAPHPGTWYLYVTRDGWDPTQPLKWSDLEPTPFSQVTNPPINSSGPDGAEYSWQVQLPNKQGRHIIYMIWQRSDSPEAFYNCSDVYFGSGPIAYEFGDPREGGTMITPPPSGTTPTPTPTPTPTSTPTPTPTPSVTPTVTPTSTPTPSASGTLRVEYRVGDTSATDNQMKPQLRIVNTGSQAVPLTELKVRYWYTKNSTQAEQYFCDWAQIGCSNIRAQFVSLSQPVSGADSYIELSFTGGSIPAGGNTGEIQNRIHFTNWMNYNETDDWSYNGAQTTWGPSTRITLYRNGVLVWGTEPGGGSSPPTPTVTPTPTPTPTSTPTPTPTPTSTPTPSGGPNLSVNTQGLVGINHPHAWYRDRLSSSLQGIRSWGANAVRIVLSNGCRWTKIPASEVADIISQARTLGYRAVVLEVHDTTGYGEDAAACSMTTAVNYWIELKNVLAGQENFVIVNIGNEPYGNNNYQNWVTDTRNAVQALRNAGINNTIMVDAPNWGQDWSFTMRDNAPTIFNADPQRNLVFSIHMYGVYDTAAEVQSYIESFVNRGLPLVIGEFGHMHSDGDPNEQAIVQYAKQYNIGLFGWSWSGNGGGVEYLDMVTNFNANSPTAWGTWFRTNAIGTSTSPTPTPTPTPTPTPTPTPTPSAGGNLVVQYRAADTNATDNQLKPHFRIVNRGTSSVPLSELTIRYWYTVDGDKPQVFNCDWAQVGCSNLRGSFVKLSTGRTGADYYIEITFTSGAGSLAPGASSGDIQVRINKNDWTNYNEANDYSYDPTKTSFADWNRVTLYRNGQLVWGVEP
;
A
#
# COMPACT_ATOMS: atom_id res chain seq x y z
N MET A 1 55.25 48.63 -12.16
CA MET A 1 54.43 47.45 -11.82
C MET A 1 55.19 46.58 -10.83
N ASN A 2 54.66 46.44 -9.61
CA ASN A 2 55.44 46.06 -8.44
C ASN A 2 55.53 44.53 -8.29
N ARG A 3 56.74 43.96 -8.47
CA ARG A 3 57.03 42.51 -8.37
C ARG A 3 56.54 41.86 -7.06
N ARG A 4 56.34 42.66 -6.01
CA ARG A 4 55.83 42.22 -4.70
C ARG A 4 54.32 41.89 -4.69
N LEU A 5 53.54 42.42 -5.63
CA LEU A 5 52.10 42.13 -5.72
C LEU A 5 51.85 40.78 -6.41
N ILE A 6 52.62 40.49 -7.46
CA ILE A 6 52.51 39.23 -8.23
C ILE A 6 52.91 38.03 -7.37
N ALA A 7 53.98 38.14 -6.57
CA ALA A 7 54.41 37.06 -5.67
C ALA A 7 53.38 36.74 -4.56
N ARG A 8 52.59 37.73 -4.11
CA ARG A 8 51.55 37.53 -3.09
C ARG A 8 50.27 36.90 -3.67
N LEU A 9 49.92 37.25 -4.91
CA LEU A 9 48.80 36.64 -5.64
C LEU A 9 49.09 35.18 -6.05
N SER A 10 50.33 34.86 -6.46
CA SER A 10 50.72 33.47 -6.78
C SER A 10 50.76 32.55 -5.56
N GLY A 11 51.11 33.07 -4.37
CA GLY A 11 51.09 32.31 -3.12
C GLY A 11 49.68 32.01 -2.60
N MET A 12 48.73 32.94 -2.78
CA MET A 12 47.33 32.73 -2.41
C MET A 12 46.63 31.73 -3.35
N LEU A 13 46.93 31.76 -4.66
CA LEU A 13 46.36 30.78 -5.60
C LEU A 13 46.86 29.36 -5.34
N ALA A 14 48.14 29.20 -4.95
CA ALA A 14 48.72 27.89 -4.63
C ALA A 14 48.13 27.29 -3.33
N MET A 15 47.83 28.11 -2.31
CA MET A 15 47.21 27.62 -1.08
C MET A 15 45.72 27.27 -1.25
N VAL A 16 44.98 27.97 -2.12
CA VAL A 16 43.59 27.62 -2.44
C VAL A 16 43.52 26.31 -3.25
N LEU A 17 44.47 26.06 -4.16
CA LEU A 17 44.54 24.81 -4.92
C LEU A 17 44.98 23.60 -4.06
N ILE A 18 45.89 23.80 -3.09
CA ILE A 18 46.29 22.75 -2.15
C ILE A 18 45.19 22.44 -1.14
N ALA A 19 44.44 23.44 -0.66
CA ALA A 19 43.26 23.23 0.17
C ALA A 19 42.12 22.54 -0.57
N ALA A 20 41.94 22.80 -1.87
CA ALA A 20 40.96 22.11 -2.72
C ALA A 20 41.36 20.65 -3.02
N MET A 21 42.66 20.33 -3.11
CA MET A 21 43.13 18.94 -3.27
C MET A 21 43.17 18.13 -1.97
N LEU A 22 43.30 18.78 -0.81
CA LEU A 22 43.21 18.12 0.52
C LEU A 22 41.77 17.94 1.02
N ALA A 23 40.78 18.57 0.38
CA ALA A 23 39.36 18.40 0.68
C ALA A 23 38.65 17.38 -0.22
N TYR A 24 39.35 16.78 -1.20
CA TYR A 24 38.83 15.65 -1.96
C TYR A 24 39.11 14.36 -1.19
N VAL A 25 38.32 14.13 -0.13
CA VAL A 25 38.07 12.78 0.35
C VAL A 25 37.06 12.21 -0.63
N PRO A 26 37.39 11.21 -1.47
CA PRO A 26 36.35 10.51 -2.21
C PRO A 26 35.36 10.02 -1.15
N LYS A 27 34.10 10.48 -1.24
CA LYS A 27 33.05 9.86 -0.46
C LYS A 27 33.14 8.37 -0.78
N PRO A 28 33.25 7.46 0.20
CA PRO A 28 33.01 6.07 -0.12
C PRO A 28 31.59 6.04 -0.68
N GLU A 29 31.48 5.74 -1.98
CA GLU A 29 30.22 5.24 -2.50
C GLU A 29 29.86 4.03 -1.62
N PRO A 30 28.58 3.80 -1.28
CA PRO A 30 28.20 2.52 -0.72
C PRO A 30 28.67 1.48 -1.73
N ALA A 31 29.76 0.80 -1.41
CA ALA A 31 30.21 -0.37 -2.13
C ALA A 31 29.20 -1.45 -1.79
N GLU A 32 28.09 -1.49 -2.51
CA GLU A 32 27.14 -2.57 -2.38
C GLU A 32 27.78 -3.83 -2.96
N ALA A 33 28.23 -4.71 -2.07
CA ALA A 33 28.46 -6.12 -2.38
C ALA A 33 27.14 -6.87 -2.12
N HIS A 34 26.88 -7.96 -2.85
CA HIS A 34 25.55 -8.60 -2.89
C HIS A 34 25.68 -10.11 -3.07
N GLY A 35 24.95 -10.92 -2.29
CA GLY A 35 24.82 -12.36 -2.51
C GLY A 35 23.87 -13.10 -1.57
N GLY A 36 22.95 -13.88 -2.15
CA GLY A 36 22.05 -14.84 -1.47
C GLY A 36 22.04 -16.20 -2.18
N MET A 37 21.75 -17.30 -1.46
CA MET A 37 21.65 -18.62 -2.10
C MET A 37 20.45 -18.66 -3.07
N VAL A 38 20.75 -19.03 -4.30
CA VAL A 38 19.79 -19.36 -5.35
C VAL A 38 19.37 -20.83 -5.21
N PHE A 39 20.30 -21.69 -4.78
CA PHE A 39 20.00 -23.09 -4.48
C PHE A 39 20.89 -23.65 -3.35
N PRO A 40 20.29 -24.22 -2.28
CA PRO A 40 18.86 -24.18 -1.93
C PRO A 40 18.37 -22.74 -1.74
N ALA A 41 17.18 -22.42 -2.27
CA ALA A 41 16.72 -21.05 -2.38
C ALA A 41 16.50 -20.39 -1.02
N THR A 42 17.00 -19.17 -0.85
CA THR A 42 16.76 -18.37 0.35
C THR A 42 15.33 -17.85 0.40
N ARG A 43 14.83 -17.49 1.59
CA ARG A 43 13.53 -16.81 1.73
C ARG A 43 13.43 -15.57 0.84
N THR A 44 14.46 -14.72 0.84
CA THR A 44 14.51 -13.50 0.02
C THR A 44 14.46 -13.81 -1.47
N TYR A 45 15.28 -14.75 -1.95
CA TYR A 45 15.31 -15.14 -3.36
C TYR A 45 14.01 -15.84 -3.81
N ALA A 46 13.50 -16.80 -3.03
CA ALA A 46 12.29 -17.53 -3.38
C ALA A 46 11.08 -16.58 -3.45
N CYS A 47 10.96 -15.61 -2.53
CA CYS A 47 9.93 -14.59 -2.58
C CYS A 47 10.12 -13.59 -3.74
N TYR A 48 11.36 -13.25 -4.09
CA TYR A 48 11.66 -12.46 -5.29
C TYR A 48 11.20 -13.18 -6.56
N VAL A 49 11.55 -14.46 -6.72
CA VAL A 49 11.13 -15.29 -7.85
C VAL A 49 9.61 -15.45 -7.88
N ASP A 50 8.98 -15.67 -6.73
CA ASP A 50 7.52 -15.71 -6.59
C ASP A 50 6.85 -14.43 -7.08
N GLY A 51 7.33 -13.28 -6.61
CA GLY A 51 6.83 -11.99 -7.06
C GLY A 51 7.06 -11.76 -8.55
N LYS A 52 8.23 -12.13 -9.07
CA LYS A 52 8.62 -11.92 -10.47
C LYS A 52 7.83 -12.79 -11.45
N VAL A 53 7.58 -14.06 -11.11
CA VAL A 53 6.86 -15.01 -11.97
C VAL A 53 5.38 -14.64 -12.12
N HIS A 54 4.78 -14.10 -11.06
CA HIS A 54 3.36 -13.74 -11.04
C HIS A 54 3.10 -12.25 -11.32
N GLY A 55 4.16 -11.45 -11.38
CA GLY A 55 4.11 -10.01 -11.65
C GLY A 55 4.11 -9.69 -13.15
N ASN A 56 3.66 -8.49 -13.51
CA ASN A 56 3.68 -7.97 -14.88
C ASN A 56 4.49 -6.68 -14.92
N GLY A 57 5.42 -6.55 -15.88
CA GLY A 57 6.02 -5.26 -16.22
C GLY A 57 6.94 -4.63 -15.16
N GLY A 58 7.50 -5.42 -14.23
CA GLY A 58 8.43 -4.93 -13.21
C GLY A 58 7.84 -4.79 -11.80
N ASP A 59 6.59 -5.20 -11.57
CA ASP A 59 6.00 -5.33 -10.24
C ASP A 59 6.27 -6.74 -9.65
N LEU A 60 6.34 -6.85 -8.30
CA LEU A 60 6.34 -8.14 -7.60
C LEU A 60 4.90 -8.48 -7.17
N ASN A 61 4.39 -9.63 -7.60
CA ASN A 61 3.05 -10.13 -7.24
C ASN A 61 3.15 -11.48 -6.51
N MET A 62 3.58 -11.47 -5.25
CA MET A 62 3.79 -12.72 -4.50
C MET A 62 2.46 -13.41 -4.20
N ILE A 63 2.40 -14.73 -4.36
CA ILE A 63 1.21 -15.53 -4.00
C ILE A 63 1.42 -16.37 -2.74
N ASN A 64 2.68 -16.55 -2.32
CA ASN A 64 2.99 -17.25 -1.09
C ASN A 64 2.63 -16.39 0.14
N PRO A 65 1.84 -16.90 1.10
CA PRO A 65 1.42 -16.13 2.27
C PRO A 65 2.58 -15.64 3.13
N ALA A 66 3.68 -16.41 3.22
CA ALA A 66 4.86 -15.98 3.97
C ALA A 66 5.59 -14.82 3.30
N CYS A 67 5.66 -14.82 1.97
CA CYS A 67 6.19 -13.70 1.20
C CYS A 67 5.32 -12.45 1.32
N LEU A 68 3.98 -12.60 1.28
CA LEU A 68 3.03 -11.49 1.46
C LEU A 68 3.10 -10.87 2.86
N ASP A 69 3.17 -11.68 3.90
CA ASP A 69 3.30 -11.16 5.27
C ASP A 69 4.68 -10.54 5.48
N ALA A 70 5.73 -11.09 4.87
CA ALA A 70 7.06 -10.47 4.91
C ALA A 70 7.07 -9.11 4.23
N LEU A 71 6.39 -8.99 3.09
CA LEU A 71 6.17 -7.73 2.39
C LEU A 71 5.45 -6.70 3.28
N ALA A 72 4.44 -7.13 4.04
CA ALA A 72 3.75 -6.25 4.98
C ALA A 72 4.64 -5.76 6.14
N ILE A 73 5.64 -6.56 6.57
CA ILE A 73 6.52 -6.21 7.68
C ILE A 73 7.66 -5.28 7.26
N SER A 74 8.35 -5.59 6.15
CA SER A 74 9.59 -4.91 5.76
C SER A 74 9.56 -4.25 4.38
N GLY A 75 8.40 -4.25 3.71
CA GLY A 75 8.23 -3.63 2.40
C GLY A 75 8.97 -4.35 1.28
N ASN A 76 9.04 -3.71 0.10
CA ASN A 76 9.59 -4.32 -1.11
C ASN A 76 11.13 -4.41 -1.15
N TYR A 77 11.83 -3.66 -0.28
CA TYR A 77 13.29 -3.58 -0.29
C TYR A 77 13.95 -4.95 -0.15
N GLN A 78 13.49 -5.79 0.77
CA GLN A 78 14.03 -7.14 0.99
C GLN A 78 13.92 -8.09 -0.21
N PHE A 79 13.10 -7.77 -1.22
CA PHE A 79 12.91 -8.60 -2.41
C PHE A 79 13.57 -8.01 -3.64
N TRP A 80 13.57 -6.69 -3.81
CA TRP A 80 14.36 -6.06 -4.88
C TRP A 80 15.85 -6.07 -4.57
N ASN A 81 16.21 -5.99 -3.29
CA ASN A 81 17.56 -6.20 -2.78
C ASN A 81 17.68 -7.57 -2.11
N TRP A 82 17.10 -8.63 -2.70
CA TRP A 82 17.07 -9.98 -2.12
C TRP A 82 18.47 -10.55 -1.82
N PHE A 83 19.48 -10.06 -2.53
CA PHE A 83 20.89 -10.40 -2.37
C PHE A 83 21.62 -9.55 -1.30
N GLY A 84 20.99 -8.52 -0.73
CA GLY A 84 21.63 -7.52 0.13
C GLY A 84 21.35 -7.65 1.63
N ASN A 85 20.99 -8.84 2.12
CA ASN A 85 20.73 -9.06 3.54
C ASN A 85 22.04 -9.13 4.35
N LEU A 86 22.55 -7.96 4.75
CA LEU A 86 23.92 -7.82 5.27
C LEU A 86 24.02 -7.01 6.56
N ILE A 87 25.18 -7.12 7.21
CA ILE A 87 25.65 -6.18 8.23
C ILE A 87 27.06 -5.72 7.82
N SER A 88 27.23 -4.43 7.56
CA SER A 88 28.47 -3.86 7.00
C SER A 88 29.69 -3.96 7.92
N ASN A 89 29.51 -4.15 9.24
CA ASN A 89 30.61 -4.17 10.21
C ASN A 89 30.56 -5.38 11.16
N ALA A 90 30.22 -6.55 10.61
CA ALA A 90 30.13 -7.79 11.36
C ALA A 90 31.48 -8.23 11.92
N GLY A 91 32.51 -8.24 11.08
CA GLY A 91 33.89 -8.55 11.44
C GLY A 91 34.04 -9.92 12.14
N GLY A 92 33.27 -10.93 11.73
CA GLY A 92 33.26 -12.25 12.35
C GLY A 92 32.42 -12.39 13.64
N ARG A 93 31.90 -11.29 14.20
CA ARG A 93 31.16 -11.27 15.49
C ARG A 93 29.69 -11.67 15.35
N HIS A 94 29.40 -12.64 14.48
CA HIS A 94 28.03 -12.97 14.06
C HIS A 94 27.09 -13.28 15.23
N ARG A 95 27.53 -14.14 16.17
CA ARG A 95 26.74 -14.53 17.36
C ARG A 95 26.59 -13.43 18.41
N GLU A 96 27.47 -12.42 18.39
CA GLU A 96 27.45 -11.31 19.34
C GLU A 96 26.48 -10.21 18.90
N ILE A 97 26.38 -9.97 17.59
CA ILE A 97 25.64 -8.82 17.04
C ILE A 97 24.26 -9.18 16.50
N ILE A 98 24.00 -10.47 16.23
CA ILE A 98 22.69 -10.94 15.76
C ILE A 98 21.99 -11.62 16.93
N PRO A 99 20.92 -11.03 17.49
CA PRO A 99 20.15 -11.67 18.54
C PRO A 99 19.33 -12.84 18.00
N ASP A 100 18.96 -13.75 18.90
CA ASP A 100 17.98 -14.80 18.63
C ASP A 100 16.68 -14.22 18.03
N GLY A 101 16.13 -14.92 17.04
CA GLY A 101 14.97 -14.48 16.28
C GLY A 101 15.27 -13.45 15.18
N LYS A 102 16.53 -13.04 14.98
CA LYS A 102 16.94 -12.10 13.91
C LYS A 102 17.91 -12.71 12.89
N LEU A 103 18.12 -14.03 12.91
CA LEU A 103 19.13 -14.69 12.08
C LEU A 103 18.81 -14.56 10.59
N CYS A 104 17.55 -14.70 10.20
CA CYS A 104 17.12 -14.68 8.79
C CYS A 104 17.00 -13.28 8.19
N GLY A 105 16.95 -12.24 9.03
CA GLY A 105 16.83 -10.84 8.67
C GLY A 105 17.39 -9.94 9.77
N PRO A 106 18.72 -9.79 9.89
CA PRO A 106 19.36 -9.07 11.00
C PRO A 106 19.11 -7.55 11.03
N THR A 107 18.51 -6.96 9.99
CA THR A 107 18.23 -5.53 9.89
C THR A 107 16.74 -5.26 9.70
N ALA A 108 16.29 -4.03 10.00
CA ALA A 108 14.87 -3.66 9.90
C ALA A 108 14.29 -3.87 8.49
N SER A 109 15.09 -3.59 7.46
CA SER A 109 14.69 -3.74 6.06
C SER A 109 14.53 -5.20 5.61
N PHE A 110 14.95 -6.17 6.43
CA PHE A 110 14.79 -7.61 6.18
C PHE A 110 14.03 -8.31 7.32
N ASP A 111 13.42 -7.58 8.25
CA ASP A 111 12.80 -8.16 9.45
C ASP A 111 11.66 -9.14 9.13
N GLY A 112 10.98 -8.95 8.01
CA GLY A 112 9.96 -9.86 7.47
C GLY A 112 10.47 -11.28 7.24
N MET A 113 11.77 -11.47 7.01
CA MET A 113 12.41 -12.77 6.84
C MET A 113 12.50 -13.58 8.14
N ASN A 114 12.31 -12.96 9.30
CA ASN A 114 12.43 -13.61 10.61
C ASN A 114 11.17 -14.35 11.09
N GLN A 115 10.07 -14.29 10.33
CA GLN A 115 8.82 -14.92 10.76
C GLN A 115 8.99 -16.44 10.94
N ALA A 116 8.43 -16.92 12.05
CA ALA A 116 8.36 -18.33 12.41
C ALA A 116 7.04 -18.92 11.91
N ARG A 117 7.12 -19.76 10.88
CA ARG A 117 5.97 -20.29 10.13
C ARG A 117 6.43 -21.44 9.21
N THR A 118 5.47 -22.23 8.73
CA THR A 118 5.74 -23.49 7.99
C THR A 118 5.42 -23.42 6.50
N ASP A 119 4.92 -22.30 6.02
CA ASP A 119 4.42 -22.07 4.66
C ASP A 119 5.35 -21.20 3.81
N TRP A 120 6.61 -21.02 4.21
CA TRP A 120 7.67 -20.51 3.34
C TRP A 120 7.90 -21.43 2.14
N TRP A 121 8.32 -20.87 1.00
CA TRP A 121 8.88 -21.63 -0.11
C TRP A 121 10.00 -22.54 0.39
N THR A 122 9.89 -23.84 0.13
CA THR A 122 10.74 -24.87 0.72
C THR A 122 11.43 -25.69 -0.38
N THR A 123 12.75 -25.85 -0.32
CA THR A 123 13.49 -26.73 -1.24
C THR A 123 13.55 -28.16 -0.69
N ARG A 124 13.15 -29.15 -1.50
CA ARG A 124 13.27 -30.57 -1.12
C ARG A 124 14.69 -31.07 -1.36
N LEU A 125 15.25 -31.73 -0.34
CA LEU A 125 16.61 -32.26 -0.37
C LEU A 125 16.64 -33.75 0.00
N GLN A 126 17.57 -34.49 -0.59
CA GLN A 126 17.82 -35.89 -0.24
C GLN A 126 18.88 -35.95 0.90
N PRO A 127 18.59 -36.60 2.04
CA PRO A 127 19.55 -36.75 3.13
C PRO A 127 20.85 -37.42 2.65
N GLY A 128 22.01 -36.89 3.06
CA GLY A 128 23.31 -37.46 2.71
C GLY A 128 23.76 -37.28 1.25
N ALA A 129 22.90 -36.73 0.38
CA ALA A 129 23.23 -36.49 -1.02
C ALA A 129 24.28 -35.38 -1.17
N THR A 130 25.05 -35.45 -2.24
CA THR A 130 25.93 -34.34 -2.66
C THR A 130 25.14 -33.41 -3.58
N ILE A 131 25.11 -32.13 -3.26
CA ILE A 131 24.46 -31.09 -4.08
C ILE A 131 25.45 -30.00 -4.47
N THR A 132 25.15 -29.27 -5.53
CA THR A 132 25.87 -28.04 -5.88
C THR A 132 25.17 -26.85 -5.24
N VAL A 133 25.76 -26.25 -4.21
CA VAL A 133 25.27 -24.97 -3.67
C VAL A 133 25.60 -23.86 -4.63
N ARG A 134 24.67 -22.91 -4.80
CA ARG A 134 24.83 -21.74 -5.67
C ARG A 134 24.41 -20.47 -4.95
N VAL A 135 25.32 -19.50 -4.92
CA VAL A 135 25.12 -18.18 -4.32
C VAL A 135 25.28 -17.15 -5.41
N ASN A 136 24.31 -16.26 -5.57
CA ASN A 136 24.42 -15.16 -6.52
C ASN A 136 25.63 -14.28 -6.20
N ALA A 137 26.36 -13.90 -7.25
CA ALA A 137 27.58 -13.11 -7.23
C ALA A 137 27.34 -11.80 -7.99
N TRP A 138 26.25 -11.10 -7.68
CA TRP A 138 25.89 -9.82 -8.31
C TRP A 138 27.05 -8.81 -8.23
N ALA A 139 27.73 -8.77 -7.09
CA ALA A 139 29.01 -8.10 -6.92
C ALA A 139 30.04 -9.09 -6.34
N PRO A 140 30.97 -9.60 -7.16
CA PRO A 140 31.95 -10.59 -6.73
C PRO A 140 32.97 -10.06 -5.70
N HIS A 141 33.01 -10.68 -4.52
CA HIS A 141 34.03 -10.44 -3.49
C HIS A 141 34.65 -11.74 -2.93
N PRO A 142 35.90 -11.70 -2.44
CA PRO A 142 36.52 -12.83 -1.76
C PRO A 142 35.97 -12.97 -0.32
N GLY A 143 35.84 -14.19 0.16
CA GLY A 143 35.37 -14.46 1.52
C GLY A 143 35.18 -15.93 1.84
N THR A 144 34.61 -16.18 3.00
CA THR A 144 34.29 -17.52 3.48
C THR A 144 32.80 -17.66 3.69
N TRP A 145 32.23 -18.72 3.12
CA TRP A 145 30.84 -19.12 3.30
C TRP A 145 30.78 -20.23 4.35
N TYR A 146 29.84 -20.09 5.28
CA TYR A 146 29.53 -21.08 6.32
C TYR A 146 28.07 -21.47 6.18
N LEU A 147 27.78 -22.77 6.05
CA LEU A 147 26.42 -23.30 6.03
C LEU A 147 26.16 -24.11 7.29
N TYR A 148 25.22 -23.63 8.09
CA TYR A 148 24.68 -24.32 9.27
C TYR A 148 23.34 -24.94 8.94
N VAL A 149 22.94 -25.95 9.72
CA VAL A 149 21.61 -26.54 9.65
C VAL A 149 21.00 -26.58 11.05
N THR A 150 19.68 -26.44 11.16
CA THR A 150 18.97 -26.65 12.43
C THR A 150 19.12 -28.08 12.99
N ARG A 151 19.05 -28.22 14.31
CA ARG A 151 19.05 -29.49 15.05
C ARG A 151 17.78 -30.31 14.78
N ASP A 152 17.85 -31.61 15.05
CA ASP A 152 16.67 -32.47 15.00
C ASP A 152 15.66 -32.06 16.08
N GLY A 153 14.38 -32.04 15.72
CA GLY A 153 13.30 -31.62 16.62
C GLY A 153 13.14 -30.10 16.78
N TRP A 154 13.85 -29.29 15.99
CA TRP A 154 13.61 -27.85 15.92
C TRP A 154 12.16 -27.55 15.49
N ASP A 155 11.52 -26.60 16.16
CA ASP A 155 10.15 -26.18 15.91
C ASP A 155 10.11 -24.98 14.94
N PRO A 156 9.62 -25.15 13.70
CA PRO A 156 9.55 -24.08 12.71
C PRO A 156 8.55 -22.96 13.05
N THR A 157 7.70 -23.15 14.06
CA THR A 157 6.75 -22.15 14.54
C THR A 157 7.32 -21.24 15.63
N GLN A 158 8.57 -21.47 16.06
CA GLN A 158 9.28 -20.60 16.99
C GLN A 158 10.36 -19.77 16.28
N PRO A 159 10.63 -18.52 16.73
CA PRO A 159 11.71 -17.71 16.18
C PRO A 159 13.06 -18.44 16.26
N LEU A 160 13.78 -18.51 15.14
CA LEU A 160 15.06 -19.24 15.02
C LEU A 160 16.13 -18.64 15.94
N LYS A 161 16.76 -19.48 16.77
CA LYS A 161 17.83 -19.11 17.71
C LYS A 161 19.17 -19.67 17.30
N TRP A 162 20.26 -19.08 17.79
CA TRP A 162 21.61 -19.64 17.62
C TRP A 162 21.77 -21.03 18.24
N SER A 163 21.00 -21.32 19.31
CA SER A 163 20.97 -22.64 19.95
C SER A 163 20.31 -23.71 19.08
N ASP A 164 19.45 -23.31 18.16
CA ASP A 164 18.69 -24.22 17.30
C ASP A 164 19.54 -24.74 16.13
N LEU A 165 20.67 -24.08 15.82
CA LEU A 165 21.62 -24.52 14.83
C LEU A 165 22.58 -25.57 15.41
N GLU A 166 23.01 -26.50 14.55
CA GLU A 166 24.16 -27.36 14.85
C GLU A 166 25.39 -26.47 15.16
N PRO A 167 26.22 -26.85 16.16
CA PRO A 167 27.27 -25.97 16.66
C PRO A 167 28.39 -25.73 15.63
N THR A 168 28.52 -26.63 14.66
CA THR A 168 29.50 -26.56 13.56
C THR A 168 28.79 -26.48 12.21
N PRO A 169 29.30 -25.66 11.27
CA PRO A 169 28.76 -25.65 9.92
C PRO A 169 29.04 -27.00 9.24
N PHE A 170 28.08 -27.51 8.47
CA PHE A 170 28.29 -28.74 7.67
C PHE A 170 29.04 -28.44 6.36
N SER A 171 29.16 -27.17 5.99
CA SER A 171 29.98 -26.70 4.87
C SER A 171 30.71 -25.41 5.22
N GLN A 172 32.00 -25.37 4.91
CA GLN A 172 32.80 -24.16 4.94
C GLN A 172 33.66 -24.11 3.68
N VAL A 173 33.54 -23.04 2.90
CA VAL A 173 34.34 -22.84 1.68
C VAL A 173 34.86 -21.41 1.61
N THR A 174 36.09 -21.25 1.17
CA THR A 174 36.72 -19.93 0.96
C THR A 174 36.99 -19.74 -0.51
N ASN A 175 36.56 -18.60 -1.06
CA ASN A 175 36.73 -18.23 -2.46
C ASN A 175 36.33 -19.34 -3.47
N PRO A 176 35.09 -19.86 -3.41
CA PRO A 176 34.61 -20.82 -4.40
C PRO A 176 34.64 -20.23 -5.82
N PRO A 177 34.72 -21.08 -6.87
CA PRO A 177 34.72 -20.62 -8.25
C PRO A 177 33.41 -19.91 -8.62
N ILE A 178 33.52 -18.91 -9.50
CA ILE A 178 32.39 -18.16 -10.06
C ILE A 178 32.08 -18.65 -11.46
N ASN A 179 30.80 -18.92 -11.72
CA ASN A 179 30.25 -19.23 -13.02
C ASN A 179 29.40 -18.04 -13.51
N SER A 180 29.58 -17.62 -14.76
CA SER A 180 28.88 -16.44 -15.31
C SER A 180 27.44 -16.71 -15.80
N SER A 181 26.90 -17.91 -15.58
CA SER A 181 25.69 -18.40 -16.27
C SER A 181 24.54 -18.77 -15.30
N GLY A 182 24.34 -18.02 -14.22
CA GLY A 182 23.18 -18.17 -13.33
C GLY A 182 21.89 -17.58 -13.91
N PRO A 183 20.72 -18.05 -13.44
CA PRO A 183 19.41 -17.56 -13.87
C PRO A 183 19.21 -16.06 -13.62
N ASP A 184 19.83 -15.52 -12.57
CA ASP A 184 19.78 -14.09 -12.21
C ASP A 184 21.19 -13.48 -12.07
N GLY A 185 22.16 -13.94 -12.89
CA GLY A 185 23.51 -13.38 -12.97
C GLY A 185 24.63 -14.36 -12.65
N ALA A 186 25.86 -13.86 -12.41
CA ALA A 186 26.98 -14.71 -12.02
C ALA A 186 26.74 -15.37 -10.65
N GLU A 187 27.32 -16.53 -10.40
CA GLU A 187 27.14 -17.29 -9.16
C GLU A 187 28.43 -17.94 -8.68
N TYR A 188 28.68 -17.91 -7.39
CA TYR A 188 29.59 -18.83 -6.72
C TYR A 188 28.99 -20.23 -6.69
N SER A 189 29.82 -21.26 -6.85
CA SER A 189 29.34 -22.64 -6.75
C SER A 189 30.37 -23.62 -6.18
N TRP A 190 29.90 -24.59 -5.42
CA TRP A 190 30.72 -25.70 -4.90
C TRP A 190 29.85 -26.90 -4.55
N GLN A 191 30.47 -28.09 -4.51
CA GLN A 191 29.80 -29.31 -4.05
C GLN A 191 29.79 -29.38 -2.52
N VAL A 192 28.66 -29.77 -1.94
CA VAL A 192 28.52 -30.01 -0.50
C VAL A 192 27.80 -31.35 -0.28
N GLN A 193 28.29 -32.13 0.68
CA GLN A 193 27.55 -33.28 1.18
C GLN A 193 26.54 -32.81 2.23
N LEU A 194 25.27 -33.08 1.99
CA LEU A 194 24.19 -32.72 2.91
C LEU A 194 24.23 -33.58 4.18
N PRO A 195 23.85 -33.01 5.34
CA PRO A 195 23.75 -33.77 6.57
C PRO A 195 22.60 -34.80 6.49
N ASN A 196 22.70 -35.88 7.28
CA ASN A 196 21.67 -36.91 7.39
C ASN A 196 20.51 -36.43 8.29
N LYS A 197 19.73 -35.47 7.78
CA LYS A 197 18.57 -34.87 8.45
C LYS A 197 17.25 -35.47 7.92
N GLN A 198 16.14 -35.25 8.63
CA GLN A 198 14.80 -35.66 8.18
C GLN A 198 13.77 -34.59 8.50
N GLY A 199 12.82 -34.36 7.60
CA GLY A 199 11.75 -33.39 7.80
C GLY A 199 12.20 -31.94 7.55
N ARG A 200 11.47 -30.99 8.14
CA ARG A 200 11.65 -29.55 7.91
C ARG A 200 12.83 -29.00 8.71
N HIS A 201 13.70 -28.27 8.04
CA HIS A 201 14.87 -27.62 8.63
C HIS A 201 15.15 -26.27 7.96
N ILE A 202 16.00 -25.45 8.57
CA ILE A 202 16.61 -24.28 7.93
C ILE A 202 18.08 -24.56 7.66
N ILE A 203 18.54 -24.22 6.45
CA ILE A 203 19.96 -24.00 6.16
C ILE A 203 20.25 -22.52 6.33
N TYR A 204 21.14 -22.18 7.26
CA TYR A 204 21.54 -20.81 7.54
C TYR A 204 22.92 -20.54 6.95
N MET A 205 23.02 -19.54 6.08
CA MET A 205 24.25 -19.11 5.45
C MET A 205 24.80 -17.86 6.11
N ILE A 206 26.11 -17.88 6.36
CA ILE A 206 26.92 -16.68 6.60
C ILE A 206 27.95 -16.58 5.50
N TRP A 207 28.03 -15.44 4.83
CA TRP A 207 29.17 -15.10 3.97
C TRP A 207 29.94 -13.95 4.64
N GLN A 208 31.10 -14.27 5.22
CA GLN A 208 32.01 -13.27 5.77
C GLN A 208 33.01 -12.88 4.70
N ARG A 209 33.00 -11.61 4.30
CA ARG A 209 33.99 -11.06 3.38
C ARG A 209 35.37 -11.05 4.01
N SER A 210 36.39 -11.21 3.18
CA SER A 210 37.81 -11.17 3.58
C SER A 210 38.49 -9.85 3.23
N ASP A 211 37.87 -9.06 2.35
CA ASP A 211 38.31 -7.72 1.92
C ASP A 211 37.62 -6.58 2.68
N SER A 212 36.64 -6.89 3.54
CA SER A 212 35.95 -5.91 4.40
C SER A 212 35.34 -6.60 5.65
N PRO A 213 34.94 -5.85 6.70
CA PRO A 213 34.24 -6.41 7.86
C PRO A 213 32.77 -6.78 7.59
N GLU A 214 32.26 -6.58 6.37
CA GLU A 214 30.88 -6.87 6.02
C GLU A 214 30.59 -8.37 5.94
N ALA A 215 29.37 -8.76 6.31
CA ALA A 215 28.90 -10.14 6.15
C ALA A 215 27.41 -10.20 5.75
N PHE A 216 27.06 -11.26 5.00
CA PHE A 216 25.71 -11.52 4.48
C PHE A 216 25.10 -12.73 5.18
N TYR A 217 23.79 -12.69 5.39
CA TYR A 217 23.04 -13.65 6.18
C TYR A 217 21.79 -14.07 5.45
N ASN A 218 21.54 -15.37 5.33
CA ASN A 218 20.33 -15.84 4.66
C ASN A 218 19.85 -17.17 5.25
N CYS A 219 18.53 -17.35 5.27
CA CYS A 219 17.88 -18.62 5.60
C CYS A 219 17.26 -19.24 4.35
N SER A 220 17.46 -20.54 4.16
CA SER A 220 16.75 -21.36 3.18
C SER A 220 15.93 -22.42 3.92
N ASP A 221 14.61 -22.41 3.73
CA ASP A 221 13.72 -23.45 4.25
C ASP A 221 13.86 -24.70 3.39
N VAL A 222 14.16 -25.83 4.03
CA VAL A 222 14.39 -27.11 3.34
C VAL A 222 13.59 -28.23 3.97
N TYR A 223 13.29 -29.25 3.17
CA TYR A 223 12.67 -30.49 3.63
C TYR A 223 13.51 -31.69 3.22
N PHE A 224 14.02 -32.42 4.20
CA PHE A 224 14.82 -33.62 3.98
C PHE A 224 13.93 -34.86 3.88
N GLY A 225 13.92 -35.51 2.72
CA GLY A 225 13.16 -36.74 2.45
C GLY A 225 11.79 -36.52 1.78
N SER A 226 10.95 -37.57 1.80
CA SER A 226 9.62 -37.59 1.18
C SER A 226 8.53 -37.30 2.20
N GLY A 227 8.00 -36.08 2.18
CA GLY A 227 6.93 -35.62 3.06
C GLY A 227 6.23 -34.39 2.49
N PRO A 228 5.02 -34.07 2.97
CA PRO A 228 4.21 -33.00 2.42
C PRO A 228 4.87 -31.63 2.65
N ILE A 229 4.96 -30.83 1.59
CA ILE A 229 5.32 -29.42 1.64
C ILE A 229 4.26 -28.63 0.90
N ALA A 230 3.81 -27.54 1.50
CA ALA A 230 2.76 -26.71 0.94
C ALA A 230 3.28 -25.92 -0.28
N TYR A 231 4.46 -25.32 -0.15
CA TYR A 231 5.06 -24.50 -1.19
C TYR A 231 6.45 -25.05 -1.52
N GLU A 232 6.59 -25.72 -2.66
CA GLU A 232 7.86 -26.33 -3.10
C GLU A 232 8.59 -25.42 -4.09
N PHE A 233 9.86 -25.15 -3.81
CA PHE A 233 10.75 -24.42 -4.70
C PHE A 233 11.76 -25.38 -5.33
N GLY A 234 11.58 -25.69 -6.60
CA GLY A 234 12.48 -26.52 -7.39
C GLY A 234 13.75 -25.80 -7.84
N ASP A 235 14.77 -26.56 -8.25
CA ASP A 235 15.99 -25.99 -8.84
C ASP A 235 15.69 -25.38 -10.23
N PRO A 236 15.86 -24.05 -10.44
CA PRO A 236 15.59 -23.41 -11.73
C PRO A 236 16.44 -23.95 -12.90
N ARG A 237 17.63 -24.52 -12.63
CA ARG A 237 18.51 -25.08 -13.67
C ARG A 237 18.18 -26.52 -14.05
N GLU A 238 17.48 -27.24 -13.19
CA GLU A 238 17.04 -28.61 -13.47
C GLU A 238 15.59 -28.65 -13.99
N GLY A 239 15.05 -27.50 -14.39
CA GLY A 239 13.66 -27.36 -14.83
C GLY A 239 12.65 -27.48 -13.68
N GLY A 240 13.10 -27.30 -12.44
CA GLY A 240 12.25 -27.26 -11.27
C GLY A 240 11.29 -26.07 -11.33
N THR A 241 10.01 -26.33 -11.09
CA THR A 241 8.96 -25.32 -11.05
C THR A 241 8.61 -24.97 -9.61
N MET A 242 8.01 -23.80 -9.39
CA MET A 242 7.34 -23.51 -8.13
C MET A 242 6.00 -24.24 -8.11
N ILE A 243 5.80 -25.09 -7.11
CA ILE A 243 4.61 -25.93 -6.99
C ILE A 243 3.82 -25.49 -5.75
N THR A 244 2.58 -25.05 -5.96
CA THR A 244 1.58 -24.83 -4.91
C THR A 244 0.67 -26.04 -4.79
N PRO A 245 0.02 -26.27 -3.63
CA PRO A 245 -0.97 -27.34 -3.54
C PRO A 245 -2.15 -26.95 -4.43
N PRO A 246 -2.84 -27.92 -5.05
CA PRO A 246 -4.15 -27.65 -5.63
C PRO A 246 -5.07 -27.08 -4.53
N PRO A 247 -5.93 -26.09 -4.83
CA PRO A 247 -6.90 -25.60 -3.86
C PRO A 247 -7.67 -26.79 -3.33
N SER A 248 -7.70 -26.97 -2.01
CA SER A 248 -8.32 -28.13 -1.37
C SER A 248 -9.81 -28.18 -1.71
N GLY A 249 -10.13 -28.87 -2.79
CA GLY A 249 -11.47 -29.32 -3.12
C GLY A 249 -11.83 -30.46 -2.17
N THR A 250 -12.94 -30.29 -1.46
CA THR A 250 -13.63 -31.28 -0.62
C THR A 250 -12.88 -31.76 0.63
N THR A 251 -13.28 -31.18 1.77
CA THR A 251 -13.20 -31.85 3.07
C THR A 251 -13.93 -33.20 2.96
N PRO A 252 -13.29 -34.36 3.21
CA PRO A 252 -14.01 -35.60 3.38
C PRO A 252 -14.89 -35.50 4.63
N THR A 253 -16.18 -35.73 4.45
CA THR A 253 -17.18 -35.90 5.52
C THR A 253 -16.65 -36.87 6.59
N PRO A 254 -16.53 -36.46 7.87
CA PRO A 254 -16.14 -37.40 8.92
C PRO A 254 -17.25 -38.45 9.09
N THR A 255 -16.86 -39.71 8.86
CA THR A 255 -17.67 -40.89 9.19
C THR A 255 -17.64 -41.09 10.72
N PRO A 256 -18.77 -41.31 11.41
CA PRO A 256 -18.78 -41.48 12.86
C PRO A 256 -18.30 -42.88 13.25
N THR A 257 -17.37 -42.99 14.20
CA THR A 257 -17.02 -44.25 14.90
C THR A 257 -16.45 -43.91 16.29
N PRO A 258 -16.56 -44.79 17.30
CA PRO A 258 -17.40 -44.62 18.47
C PRO A 258 -16.66 -44.14 19.73
N THR A 259 -17.44 -43.60 20.66
CA THR A 259 -17.08 -43.14 21.99
C THR A 259 -16.32 -44.18 22.84
N PRO A 260 -15.16 -43.85 23.43
CA PRO A 260 -14.61 -44.61 24.54
C PRO A 260 -15.16 -44.11 25.89
N THR A 261 -15.55 -45.09 26.70
CA THR A 261 -16.13 -45.03 28.04
C THR A 261 -15.18 -44.38 29.06
N SER A 262 -15.72 -43.48 29.92
CA SER A 262 -15.05 -42.99 31.13
C SER A 262 -15.35 -43.89 32.33
N THR A 263 -14.34 -44.15 33.16
CA THR A 263 -14.45 -44.80 34.49
C THR A 263 -13.79 -43.88 35.53
N PRO A 264 -14.31 -43.76 36.76
CA PRO A 264 -14.24 -42.54 37.59
C PRO A 264 -13.19 -42.60 38.70
N THR A 265 -13.07 -41.51 39.51
CA THR A 265 -12.73 -41.41 40.98
C THR A 265 -11.99 -40.09 41.31
N PRO A 266 -12.14 -39.40 42.47
CA PRO A 266 -13.30 -39.09 43.33
C PRO A 266 -13.38 -37.59 43.79
N THR A 267 -14.46 -37.30 44.53
CA THR A 267 -14.93 -36.06 45.19
C THR A 267 -14.07 -35.51 46.35
N PRO A 268 -14.15 -34.18 46.64
CA PRO A 268 -14.15 -33.71 48.03
C PRO A 268 -15.36 -32.81 48.39
N THR A 269 -15.83 -32.96 49.65
CA THR A 269 -16.84 -32.13 50.33
C THR A 269 -16.23 -31.64 51.68
N PRO A 270 -16.90 -30.75 52.46
CA PRO A 270 -16.66 -29.30 52.57
C PRO A 270 -16.00 -28.89 53.90
N SER A 271 -15.59 -27.62 54.05
CA SER A 271 -15.34 -27.03 55.38
C SER A 271 -15.71 -25.55 55.42
N VAL A 272 -16.25 -25.13 56.57
CA VAL A 272 -17.01 -23.90 56.82
C VAL A 272 -16.16 -22.88 57.59
N THR A 273 -16.44 -21.61 57.32
CA THR A 273 -15.96 -20.33 57.88
C THR A 273 -15.81 -20.27 59.42
N PRO A 274 -14.86 -19.45 59.94
CA PRO A 274 -15.30 -18.31 60.73
C PRO A 274 -14.57 -16.97 60.46
N THR A 275 -15.36 -15.94 60.72
CA THR A 275 -15.23 -14.48 60.70
C THR A 275 -13.99 -13.85 61.37
N VAL A 276 -13.46 -12.77 60.77
CA VAL A 276 -12.87 -11.63 61.50
C VAL A 276 -13.13 -10.28 60.78
N THR A 277 -13.55 -9.28 61.54
CA THR A 277 -13.70 -7.85 61.21
C THR A 277 -12.46 -7.08 61.72
N PRO A 278 -12.31 -5.77 61.46
CA PRO A 278 -11.69 -5.09 60.32
C PRO A 278 -10.27 -4.56 60.63
N THR A 279 -9.35 -4.52 59.66
CA THR A 279 -8.13 -3.69 59.78
C THR A 279 -7.66 -3.22 58.40
N SER A 280 -7.56 -1.90 58.28
CA SER A 280 -7.01 -1.07 57.19
C SER A 280 -6.63 -1.75 55.87
N THR A 281 -7.43 -1.53 54.84
CA THR A 281 -7.08 -1.75 53.44
C THR A 281 -5.79 -1.01 53.08
N PRO A 282 -4.71 -1.69 52.68
CA PRO A 282 -3.62 -1.03 51.96
C PRO A 282 -4.12 -0.73 50.53
N THR A 283 -3.93 0.51 50.12
CA THR A 283 -4.02 0.99 48.74
C THR A 283 -3.38 -0.01 47.76
N PRO A 284 -4.00 -0.32 46.60
CA PRO A 284 -3.44 -1.27 45.64
C PRO A 284 -2.07 -0.78 45.15
N SER A 285 -1.03 -1.56 45.46
CA SER A 285 0.34 -1.33 44.99
C SER A 285 0.44 -1.76 43.53
N ALA A 286 0.87 -0.83 42.67
CA ALA A 286 1.17 -1.07 41.26
C ALA A 286 2.32 -2.10 41.13
N SER A 287 1.98 -3.32 40.71
CA SER A 287 2.93 -4.39 40.35
C SER A 287 3.41 -4.21 38.89
N GLY A 288 3.86 -3.02 38.53
CA GLY A 288 4.36 -2.70 37.19
C GLY A 288 5.86 -2.93 37.05
N THR A 289 6.29 -3.51 35.92
CA THR A 289 7.71 -3.57 35.49
C THR A 289 8.21 -2.23 34.92
N LEU A 290 7.40 -1.18 35.02
CA LEU A 290 7.69 0.18 34.55
C LEU A 290 7.32 1.17 35.66
N ARG A 291 8.12 2.23 35.82
CA ARG A 291 7.79 3.36 36.69
C ARG A 291 8.24 4.69 36.11
N VAL A 292 7.59 5.77 36.54
CA VAL A 292 8.03 7.14 36.24
C VAL A 292 8.84 7.67 37.41
N GLU A 293 10.03 8.15 37.10
CA GLU A 293 10.82 8.96 38.02
C GLU A 293 10.75 10.43 37.61
N TYR A 294 10.71 11.28 38.63
CA TYR A 294 10.51 12.71 38.52
C TYR A 294 11.57 13.44 39.35
N ARG A 295 11.93 14.62 38.87
CA ARG A 295 12.53 15.67 39.70
C ARG A 295 11.99 17.03 39.26
N VAL A 296 11.86 17.95 40.19
CA VAL A 296 11.45 19.31 39.89
C VAL A 296 12.61 20.05 39.21
N GLY A 297 12.36 20.62 38.03
CA GLY A 297 13.33 21.43 37.29
C GLY A 297 13.35 22.90 37.72
N ASP A 298 12.31 23.33 38.45
CA ASP A 298 12.19 24.65 39.06
C ASP A 298 11.47 24.57 40.42
N THR A 299 12.15 24.95 41.51
CA THR A 299 11.54 24.89 42.85
C THR A 299 10.58 26.04 43.13
N SER A 300 10.49 27.04 42.25
CA SER A 300 9.52 28.13 42.40
C SER A 300 8.13 27.66 42.01
N ALA A 301 7.25 27.45 43.00
CA ALA A 301 5.85 27.05 42.75
C ALA A 301 5.00 28.18 42.12
N THR A 302 5.58 29.34 41.85
CA THR A 302 4.94 30.42 41.10
C THR A 302 5.97 31.00 40.14
N ASP A 303 5.95 30.52 38.90
CA ASP A 303 6.85 30.97 37.84
C ASP A 303 6.16 30.92 36.48
N ASN A 304 6.71 31.60 35.47
CA ASN A 304 6.18 31.60 34.11
C ASN A 304 6.47 30.32 33.32
N GLN A 305 7.10 29.33 33.96
CA GLN A 305 7.45 28.06 33.36
C GLN A 305 7.27 26.92 34.37
N MET A 306 6.53 25.87 34.01
CA MET A 306 6.58 24.60 34.72
C MET A 306 7.67 23.73 34.12
N LYS A 307 8.49 23.08 34.97
CA LYS A 307 9.62 22.24 34.51
C LYS A 307 9.58 20.83 35.11
N PRO A 308 8.61 19.99 34.73
CA PRO A 308 8.53 18.63 35.26
C PRO A 308 9.53 17.72 34.55
N GLN A 309 10.69 17.46 35.17
CA GLN A 309 11.71 16.59 34.56
C GLN A 309 11.42 15.13 34.85
N LEU A 310 11.46 14.31 33.80
CA LEU A 310 10.97 12.93 33.83
C LEU A 310 12.03 11.96 33.30
N ARG A 311 11.96 10.72 33.79
CA ARG A 311 12.51 9.55 33.10
C ARG A 311 11.66 8.32 33.37
N ILE A 312 11.52 7.45 32.39
CA ILE A 312 10.78 6.20 32.53
C ILE A 312 11.78 5.07 32.77
N VAL A 313 11.58 4.30 33.83
CA VAL A 313 12.47 3.20 34.22
C VAL A 313 11.79 1.87 33.96
N ASN A 314 12.48 0.97 33.26
CA ASN A 314 12.07 -0.41 33.03
C ASN A 314 12.78 -1.34 34.02
N THR A 315 12.04 -1.89 34.97
CA THR A 315 12.52 -2.91 35.92
C THR A 315 12.25 -4.34 35.44
N GLY A 316 11.62 -4.50 34.28
CA GLY A 316 11.35 -5.79 33.66
C GLY A 316 12.58 -6.42 33.01
N SER A 317 12.43 -7.69 32.66
CA SER A 317 13.46 -8.51 31.99
C SER A 317 13.46 -8.39 30.46
N GLN A 318 12.56 -7.61 29.89
CA GLN A 318 12.41 -7.40 28.44
C GLN A 318 12.46 -5.92 28.11
N ALA A 319 12.97 -5.56 26.92
CA ALA A 319 12.92 -4.19 26.44
C ALA A 319 11.48 -3.75 26.20
N VAL A 320 11.18 -2.48 26.46
CA VAL A 320 9.85 -1.88 26.25
C VAL A 320 9.95 -0.82 25.17
N PRO A 321 9.25 -0.95 24.03
CA PRO A 321 9.18 0.10 23.02
C PRO A 321 8.53 1.36 23.58
N LEU A 322 9.14 2.53 23.33
CA LEU A 322 8.62 3.80 23.82
C LEU A 322 7.31 4.20 23.13
N THR A 323 7.09 3.75 21.90
CA THR A 323 5.86 3.97 21.12
C THR A 323 4.61 3.38 21.77
N GLU A 324 4.77 2.43 22.70
CA GLU A 324 3.68 1.88 23.48
C GLU A 324 3.32 2.75 24.70
N LEU A 325 4.17 3.71 25.07
CA LEU A 325 4.08 4.43 26.33
C LEU A 325 3.49 5.83 26.19
N LYS A 326 2.70 6.22 27.20
CA LYS A 326 2.22 7.59 27.41
C LYS A 326 2.41 8.00 28.86
N VAL A 327 2.91 9.20 29.12
CA VAL A 327 3.06 9.77 30.49
C VAL A 327 2.11 10.94 30.65
N ARG A 328 1.38 11.03 31.76
CA ARG A 328 0.55 12.20 32.07
C ARG A 328 1.02 12.91 33.33
N TYR A 329 1.27 14.21 33.18
CA TYR A 329 1.51 15.14 34.28
C TYR A 329 0.26 16.00 34.48
N TRP A 330 -0.38 15.84 35.62
CA TRP A 330 -1.67 16.42 36.02
C TRP A 330 -1.48 17.70 36.83
N TYR A 331 -2.19 18.76 36.44
CA TYR A 331 -2.06 20.10 37.01
C TYR A 331 -3.38 20.88 36.90
N THR A 332 -3.47 22.00 37.61
CA THR A 332 -4.59 22.93 37.58
C THR A 332 -4.21 24.12 36.69
N LYS A 333 -4.87 24.25 35.55
CA LYS A 333 -4.59 25.32 34.59
C LYS A 333 -5.21 26.63 35.10
N ASN A 334 -4.42 27.45 35.80
CA ASN A 334 -4.91 28.67 36.45
C ASN A 334 -5.25 29.83 35.48
N SER A 335 -5.42 29.57 34.18
CA SER A 335 -5.64 30.59 33.14
C SER A 335 -6.31 30.03 31.89
N THR A 336 -7.01 30.88 31.14
CA THR A 336 -7.56 30.54 29.81
C THR A 336 -6.54 30.69 28.67
N GLN A 337 -5.32 31.16 28.97
CA GLN A 337 -4.27 31.35 27.96
C GLN A 337 -3.84 30.01 27.33
N ALA A 338 -3.41 30.09 26.07
CA ALA A 338 -2.85 28.95 25.37
C ALA A 338 -1.49 28.57 25.98
N GLU A 339 -1.18 27.28 25.99
CA GLU A 339 0.04 26.73 26.58
C GLU A 339 0.96 26.21 25.48
N GLN A 340 2.26 26.31 25.70
CA GLN A 340 3.30 25.81 24.81
C GLN A 340 4.17 24.82 25.56
N TYR A 341 4.55 23.74 24.86
CA TYR A 341 5.46 22.73 25.35
C TYR A 341 6.79 22.81 24.59
N PHE A 342 7.87 22.73 25.35
CA PHE A 342 9.23 22.58 24.85
C PHE A 342 9.89 21.38 25.52
N CYS A 343 10.55 20.56 24.70
CA CYS A 343 11.58 19.65 25.17
C CYS A 343 12.90 20.42 25.08
N ASP A 344 13.43 20.86 26.21
CA ASP A 344 14.70 21.59 26.25
C ASP A 344 15.89 20.63 25.99
N TRP A 345 15.78 19.38 26.43
CA TRP A 345 16.74 18.30 26.15
C TRP A 345 16.15 16.93 26.46
N ALA A 346 16.50 15.89 25.70
CA ALA A 346 16.18 14.50 26.06
C ALA A 346 17.24 13.54 25.53
N GLN A 347 17.66 12.57 26.35
CA GLN A 347 18.63 11.55 25.93
C GLN A 347 18.10 10.66 24.79
N ILE A 348 16.79 10.41 24.77
CA ILE A 348 16.09 9.73 23.67
C ILE A 348 15.85 10.63 22.45
N GLY A 349 16.28 11.89 22.50
CA GLY A 349 16.06 12.90 21.47
C GLY A 349 14.69 13.59 21.60
N CYS A 350 14.68 14.92 21.64
CA CYS A 350 13.44 15.69 21.70
C CYS A 350 12.52 15.48 20.49
N SER A 351 13.10 15.16 19.31
CA SER A 351 12.34 14.79 18.11
C SER A 351 11.51 13.52 18.28
N ASN A 352 11.79 12.70 19.30
CA ASN A 352 11.02 11.49 19.61
C ASN A 352 9.89 11.72 20.62
N ILE A 353 9.69 12.95 21.11
CA ILE A 353 8.65 13.26 22.10
C ILE A 353 7.56 14.11 21.44
N ARG A 354 6.31 13.81 21.77
CA ARG A 354 5.13 14.62 21.42
C ARG A 354 4.39 14.94 22.70
N ALA A 355 3.91 16.16 22.84
CA ALA A 355 3.10 16.59 23.96
C ALA A 355 1.71 17.03 23.51
N GLN A 356 0.70 16.69 24.30
CA GLN A 356 -0.66 17.16 24.11
C GLN A 356 -1.22 17.68 25.43
N PHE A 357 -1.75 18.90 25.43
CA PHE A 357 -2.51 19.45 26.55
C PHE A 357 -3.95 18.95 26.49
N VAL A 358 -4.48 18.47 27.61
CA VAL A 358 -5.84 17.94 27.72
C VAL A 358 -6.53 18.53 28.94
N SER A 359 -7.71 19.13 28.74
CA SER A 359 -8.58 19.57 29.82
C SER A 359 -9.56 18.46 30.21
N LEU A 360 -9.82 18.33 31.50
CA LEU A 360 -10.76 17.36 32.05
C LEU A 360 -12.19 17.86 31.90
N SER A 361 -13.07 16.98 31.41
CA SER A 361 -14.52 17.25 31.37
C SER A 361 -15.11 17.41 32.76
N GLN A 362 -14.50 16.80 33.77
CA GLN A 362 -14.80 16.98 35.18
C GLN A 362 -13.49 17.23 35.95
N PRO A 363 -13.18 18.49 36.28
CA PRO A 363 -12.04 18.81 37.14
C PRO A 363 -12.12 18.08 38.48
N VAL A 364 -10.97 17.63 38.97
CA VAL A 364 -10.80 16.95 40.24
C VAL A 364 -9.89 17.78 41.15
N SER A 365 -9.87 17.46 42.44
CA SER A 365 -8.98 18.18 43.37
C SER A 365 -7.52 18.00 42.94
N GLY A 366 -6.87 19.12 42.65
CA GLY A 366 -5.47 19.18 42.22
C GLY A 366 -5.24 19.03 40.72
N ALA A 367 -6.28 18.83 39.90
CA ALA A 367 -6.12 18.84 38.45
C ALA A 367 -7.43 19.15 37.72
N ASP A 368 -7.40 20.15 36.84
CA ASP A 368 -8.40 20.34 35.79
C ASP A 368 -7.84 19.97 34.41
N SER A 369 -6.53 19.71 34.32
CA SER A 369 -5.81 19.50 33.07
C SER A 369 -4.66 18.49 33.27
N TYR A 370 -4.18 17.92 32.17
CA TYR A 370 -2.89 17.22 32.13
C TYR A 370 -2.17 17.48 30.82
N ILE A 371 -0.85 17.35 30.84
CA ILE A 371 -0.02 17.22 29.65
C ILE A 371 0.32 15.74 29.46
N GLU A 372 0.00 15.21 28.28
CA GLU A 372 0.32 13.84 27.88
C GLU A 372 1.56 13.87 26.99
N LEU A 373 2.63 13.23 27.45
CA LEU A 373 3.80 12.94 26.63
C LEU A 373 3.63 11.57 25.98
N SER A 374 3.88 11.50 24.68
CA SER A 374 3.91 10.27 23.88
C SER A 374 5.21 10.23 23.08
N PHE A 375 5.59 9.04 22.63
CA PHE A 375 6.89 8.82 21.98
C PHE A 375 6.72 8.26 20.57
N THR A 376 7.53 8.76 19.62
CA THR A 376 7.45 8.36 18.21
C THR A 376 8.52 7.34 17.82
N GLY A 377 9.46 7.02 18.72
CA GLY A 377 10.54 6.08 18.46
C GLY A 377 11.40 5.81 19.70
N GLY A 378 12.23 4.77 19.62
CA GLY A 378 13.13 4.34 20.69
C GLY A 378 12.56 3.22 21.57
N SER A 379 13.39 2.67 22.45
CA SER A 379 13.03 1.62 23.40
C SER A 379 13.79 1.80 24.71
N ILE A 380 13.22 1.29 25.80
CA ILE A 380 13.87 1.20 27.11
C ILE A 380 14.36 -0.24 27.28
N PRO A 381 15.68 -0.51 27.30
CA PRO A 381 16.22 -1.83 27.55
C PRO A 381 15.73 -2.42 28.89
N ALA A 382 15.80 -3.75 29.03
CA ALA A 382 15.56 -4.41 30.31
C ALA A 382 16.52 -3.85 31.40
N GLY A 383 15.99 -3.46 32.55
CA GLY A 383 16.75 -2.78 33.60
C GLY A 383 17.19 -1.34 33.29
N GLY A 384 16.86 -0.81 32.10
CA GLY A 384 17.25 0.52 31.63
C GLY A 384 16.27 1.64 31.96
N ASN A 385 16.55 2.84 31.47
CA ASN A 385 15.64 3.98 31.50
C ASN A 385 15.81 4.87 30.26
N THR A 386 14.89 5.80 30.04
CA THR A 386 14.92 6.76 28.91
C THR A 386 16.08 7.74 28.92
N GLY A 387 16.87 7.79 30.00
CA GLY A 387 17.61 8.98 30.36
C GLY A 387 16.68 10.12 30.75
N GLU A 388 17.26 11.27 31.07
CA GLU A 388 16.52 12.46 31.46
C GLU A 388 15.77 13.07 30.26
N ILE A 389 14.54 13.49 30.53
CA ILE A 389 13.68 14.28 29.64
C ILE A 389 13.42 15.61 30.34
N GLN A 390 13.97 16.69 29.76
CA GLN A 390 13.82 18.05 30.23
C GLN A 390 12.63 18.72 29.53
N ASN A 391 11.52 18.83 30.24
CA ASN A 391 10.29 19.48 29.82
C ASN A 391 10.23 20.91 30.34
N ARG A 392 9.67 21.80 29.51
CA ARG A 392 9.31 23.16 29.88
C ARG A 392 7.96 23.50 29.28
N ILE A 393 7.06 23.99 30.12
CA ILE A 393 5.70 24.36 29.76
C ILE A 393 5.52 25.82 30.14
N HIS A 394 4.97 26.64 29.25
CA HIS A 394 4.63 28.02 29.58
C HIS A 394 3.37 28.48 28.86
N PHE A 395 2.69 29.50 29.39
CA PHE A 395 1.64 30.19 28.63
C PHE A 395 2.26 30.99 27.48
N THR A 396 1.55 31.16 26.37
CA THR A 396 1.99 31.93 25.20
C THR A 396 2.36 33.38 25.53
N ASN A 397 1.76 33.94 26.58
CA ASN A 397 2.01 35.29 27.07
C ASN A 397 2.99 35.35 28.25
N TRP A 398 3.62 34.23 28.63
CA TRP A 398 4.57 34.13 29.74
C TRP A 398 4.03 34.56 31.11
N MET A 399 2.72 34.46 31.34
CA MET A 399 2.19 34.65 32.70
C MET A 399 2.58 33.49 33.63
N ASN A 400 2.53 33.74 34.93
CA ASN A 400 2.92 32.74 35.93
C ASN A 400 1.85 31.65 36.10
N TYR A 401 2.31 30.42 36.29
CA TYR A 401 1.56 29.31 36.85
C TYR A 401 1.55 29.41 38.38
N ASN A 402 0.56 28.79 39.00
CA ASN A 402 0.61 28.39 40.40
C ASN A 402 0.70 26.86 40.43
N GLU A 403 1.85 26.30 40.82
CA GLU A 403 2.02 24.84 40.88
C GLU A 403 1.64 24.27 42.27
N THR A 404 1.29 25.13 43.24
CA THR A 404 0.97 24.67 44.61
C THR A 404 -0.32 23.86 44.70
N ASP A 405 -1.22 24.01 43.73
CA ASP A 405 -2.47 23.26 43.59
C ASP A 405 -2.41 22.19 42.49
N ASP A 406 -1.21 21.80 42.04
CA ASP A 406 -1.02 20.76 41.03
C ASP A 406 -0.84 19.37 41.66
N TRP A 407 -1.60 18.40 41.17
CA TRP A 407 -1.54 17.00 41.63
C TRP A 407 -0.15 16.41 41.47
N SER A 408 0.50 16.67 40.33
CA SER A 408 1.79 16.06 39.99
C SER A 408 2.99 16.81 40.55
N TYR A 409 2.83 18.07 40.96
CA TYR A 409 3.92 18.89 41.44
C TYR A 409 4.42 18.45 42.81
N ASN A 410 5.74 18.43 42.96
CA ASN A 410 6.40 18.25 44.24
C ASN A 410 7.71 19.07 44.28
N GLY A 411 7.61 20.33 44.71
CA GLY A 411 8.75 21.24 44.82
C GLY A 411 9.88 20.78 45.76
N ALA A 412 9.65 19.77 46.61
CA ALA A 412 10.70 19.20 47.45
C ALA A 412 11.54 18.12 46.75
N GLN A 413 11.07 17.54 45.63
CA GLN A 413 11.73 16.44 44.94
C GLN A 413 12.77 16.95 43.94
N THR A 414 13.90 17.43 44.44
CA THR A 414 15.01 17.99 43.64
C THR A 414 15.96 16.92 43.07
N THR A 415 15.84 15.67 43.54
CA THR A 415 16.59 14.51 43.06
C THR A 415 15.68 13.50 42.37
N TRP A 416 16.21 12.73 41.42
CA TRP A 416 15.47 11.66 40.75
C TRP A 416 14.90 10.65 41.75
N GLY A 417 13.60 10.44 41.71
CA GLY A 417 12.91 9.45 42.51
C GLY A 417 11.54 9.08 41.91
N PRO A 418 10.94 7.95 42.30
CA PRO A 418 9.63 7.55 41.80
C PRO A 418 8.57 8.59 42.19
N SER A 419 7.67 8.92 41.27
CA SER A 419 6.46 9.69 41.57
C SER A 419 5.23 8.87 41.20
N THR A 420 4.35 8.62 42.15
CA THR A 420 3.05 7.97 41.91
C THR A 420 1.97 8.96 41.49
N ARG A 421 2.25 10.27 41.54
CA ARG A 421 1.32 11.32 41.11
C ARG A 421 1.38 11.62 39.61
N ILE A 422 2.36 11.03 38.93
CA ILE A 422 2.53 11.09 37.47
C ILE A 422 2.23 9.69 36.93
N THR A 423 1.31 9.60 35.97
CA THR A 423 0.81 8.31 35.51
C THR A 423 1.49 7.87 34.22
N LEU A 424 1.71 6.56 34.09
CA LEU A 424 2.24 5.92 32.89
C LEU A 424 1.21 4.92 32.35
N TYR A 425 0.98 4.98 31.05
CA TYR A 425 0.14 4.04 30.34
C TYR A 425 0.99 3.28 29.34
N ARG A 426 0.67 2.00 29.17
CA ARG A 426 1.21 1.15 28.11
C ARG A 426 0.04 0.63 27.28
N ASN A 427 0.04 0.91 25.98
CA ASN A 427 -1.06 0.53 25.06
C ASN A 427 -2.44 0.95 25.59
N GLY A 428 -2.53 2.14 26.19
CA GLY A 428 -3.76 2.69 26.76
C GLY A 428 -4.13 2.19 28.15
N VAL A 429 -3.42 1.22 28.73
CA VAL A 429 -3.67 0.69 30.08
C VAL A 429 -2.76 1.38 31.09
N LEU A 430 -3.30 1.84 32.23
CA LEU A 430 -2.52 2.42 33.32
C LEU A 430 -1.60 1.35 33.94
N VAL A 431 -0.28 1.58 33.89
CA VAL A 431 0.75 0.65 34.39
C VAL A 431 1.57 1.21 35.56
N TRP A 432 1.55 2.53 35.79
CA TRP A 432 2.19 3.17 36.94
C TRP A 432 1.46 4.45 37.35
N GLY A 433 1.49 4.75 38.65
CA GLY A 433 0.95 5.98 39.22
C GLY A 433 -0.54 5.89 39.57
N THR A 434 -1.09 7.02 40.01
CA THR A 434 -2.48 7.18 40.44
C THR A 434 -3.04 8.46 39.84
N GLU A 435 -4.12 8.33 39.07
CA GLU A 435 -4.84 9.48 38.53
C GLU A 435 -5.48 10.29 39.69
N PRO A 436 -5.52 11.63 39.60
CA PRO A 436 -6.19 12.45 40.61
C PRO A 436 -7.68 12.09 40.70
N GLY A 437 -8.24 12.01 41.91
CA GLY A 437 -9.65 11.64 42.14
C GLY A 437 -9.93 10.17 42.49
N GLY A 438 -8.93 9.27 42.42
CA GLY A 438 -8.96 8.01 43.18
C GLY A 438 -9.71 6.79 42.60
N GLY A 439 -9.85 6.62 41.28
CA GLY A 439 -10.46 5.40 40.71
C GLY A 439 -10.09 5.11 39.24
N SER A 440 -9.76 3.86 38.96
CA SER A 440 -9.39 3.30 37.65
C SER A 440 -10.57 3.24 36.67
N SER A 441 -10.77 4.30 35.89
CA SER A 441 -11.45 4.28 34.58
C SER A 441 -11.26 5.65 33.91
N PRO A 442 -10.79 5.71 32.65
CA PRO A 442 -10.57 6.99 31.99
C PRO A 442 -11.91 7.72 31.81
N PRO A 443 -11.97 9.04 32.07
CA PRO A 443 -13.20 9.81 31.96
C PRO A 443 -13.66 9.91 30.51
N THR A 444 -14.92 9.60 30.26
CA THR A 444 -15.59 9.81 28.98
C THR A 444 -15.82 11.31 28.74
N PRO A 445 -15.44 11.87 27.58
CA PRO A 445 -15.81 13.25 27.24
C PRO A 445 -17.32 13.38 27.06
N THR A 446 -17.93 14.36 27.74
CA THR A 446 -19.39 14.58 27.77
C THR A 446 -19.84 15.46 26.59
N VAL A 447 -20.86 15.00 25.86
CA VAL A 447 -21.65 15.79 24.90
C VAL A 447 -22.97 16.16 25.59
N THR A 448 -23.37 17.43 25.52
CA THR A 448 -24.61 17.98 26.13
C THR A 448 -25.88 17.50 25.40
N PRO A 449 -26.92 16.97 26.09
CA PRO A 449 -28.20 16.61 25.47
C PRO A 449 -29.38 17.54 25.86
N THR A 450 -30.36 17.69 24.95
CA THR A 450 -31.70 18.33 25.12
C THR A 450 -32.79 17.22 24.99
N PRO A 451 -34.02 17.37 25.54
CA PRO A 451 -34.57 16.66 26.69
C PRO A 451 -35.45 15.42 26.37
N THR A 452 -35.69 14.66 27.45
CA THR A 452 -36.35 13.34 27.63
C THR A 452 -37.90 13.37 27.53
N PRO A 453 -38.55 12.20 27.27
CA PRO A 453 -39.47 11.59 28.25
C PRO A 453 -39.20 10.07 28.47
N THR A 454 -38.81 9.61 29.68
CA THR A 454 -39.58 8.98 30.81
C THR A 454 -40.01 7.50 30.55
N PRO A 455 -40.12 6.59 31.55
CA PRO A 455 -39.07 5.63 31.92
C PRO A 455 -39.52 4.14 32.02
N THR A 456 -38.52 3.24 32.13
CA THR A 456 -38.55 1.91 32.80
C THR A 456 -39.26 0.73 32.09
N SER A 457 -38.56 -0.36 31.73
CA SER A 457 -38.36 -1.52 32.61
C SER A 457 -37.05 -2.31 32.40
N THR A 458 -36.51 -2.77 33.54
CA THR A 458 -35.36 -3.66 33.82
C THR A 458 -35.27 -4.94 32.96
N PRO A 459 -34.06 -5.46 32.65
CA PRO A 459 -33.83 -6.43 31.57
C PRO A 459 -33.96 -7.90 31.97
N THR A 460 -34.36 -8.73 30.99
CA THR A 460 -34.17 -10.19 30.94
C THR A 460 -32.83 -10.49 30.25
N PRO A 461 -32.02 -11.47 30.71
CA PRO A 461 -30.71 -11.74 30.11
C PRO A 461 -30.84 -12.40 28.74
N THR A 462 -30.19 -11.81 27.74
CA THR A 462 -30.07 -12.33 26.36
C THR A 462 -28.57 -12.47 26.03
N PRO A 463 -28.14 -13.54 25.36
CA PRO A 463 -26.77 -14.06 25.38
C PRO A 463 -25.73 -13.18 24.67
N THR A 464 -24.49 -13.38 25.11
CA THR A 464 -23.21 -12.85 24.63
C THR A 464 -23.20 -12.45 23.14
N PRO A 465 -22.94 -11.16 22.80
CA PRO A 465 -22.62 -10.80 21.43
C PRO A 465 -21.20 -11.26 21.10
N THR A 466 -21.14 -12.11 20.09
CA THR A 466 -19.97 -12.45 19.28
C THR A 466 -19.18 -11.19 18.92
N SER A 467 -17.85 -11.28 19.04
CA SER A 467 -16.89 -10.24 18.67
C SER A 467 -17.22 -9.60 17.32
N THR A 468 -17.56 -8.31 17.35
CA THR A 468 -17.56 -7.46 16.16
C THR A 468 -16.10 -7.13 15.84
N PRO A 469 -15.63 -7.30 14.59
CA PRO A 469 -14.25 -7.04 14.22
C PRO A 469 -13.89 -5.56 14.41
N THR A 470 -12.72 -5.33 15.01
CA THR A 470 -12.03 -4.04 15.08
C THR A 470 -11.85 -3.47 13.67
N PRO A 471 -12.18 -2.18 13.39
CA PRO A 471 -11.90 -1.58 12.09
C PRO A 471 -10.39 -1.45 11.88
N SER A 472 -9.86 -2.23 10.93
CA SER A 472 -8.56 -2.02 10.28
C SER A 472 -8.67 -0.76 9.40
N GLY A 473 -8.40 0.42 9.96
CA GLY A 473 -8.63 1.72 9.32
C GLY A 473 -7.56 2.15 8.31
N GLY A 474 -7.33 1.36 7.26
CA GLY A 474 -6.60 1.82 6.07
C GLY A 474 -7.46 2.74 5.18
N PRO A 475 -6.87 3.44 4.19
CA PRO A 475 -7.62 4.25 3.24
C PRO A 475 -8.61 3.42 2.42
N ASN A 476 -9.84 3.91 2.31
CA ASN A 476 -10.95 3.30 1.58
C ASN A 476 -11.28 4.14 0.35
N LEU A 477 -10.32 4.21 -0.58
CA LEU A 477 -10.48 5.01 -1.79
C LEU A 477 -11.46 4.36 -2.76
N SER A 478 -12.52 5.08 -3.15
CA SER A 478 -13.43 4.64 -4.23
C SER A 478 -12.76 4.63 -5.60
N VAL A 479 -11.79 5.53 -5.82
CA VAL A 479 -10.88 5.52 -6.97
C VAL A 479 -9.47 5.19 -6.50
N ASN A 480 -8.91 4.07 -6.97
CA ASN A 480 -7.52 3.77 -6.71
C ASN A 480 -6.61 4.74 -7.49
N THR A 481 -5.90 5.60 -6.77
CA THR A 481 -4.98 6.60 -7.34
C THR A 481 -3.61 6.03 -7.72
N GLN A 482 -3.31 4.80 -7.30
CA GLN A 482 -2.05 4.14 -7.62
C GLN A 482 -1.93 3.85 -9.12
N GLY A 483 -0.76 4.16 -9.67
CA GLY A 483 -0.43 4.01 -11.08
C GLY A 483 -1.27 4.90 -12.01
N LEU A 484 -1.94 5.94 -11.49
CA LEU A 484 -2.50 6.98 -12.34
C LEU A 484 -1.37 7.81 -12.93
N VAL A 485 -1.36 7.95 -14.25
CA VAL A 485 -0.47 8.84 -14.98
C VAL A 485 -1.35 9.71 -15.86
N GLY A 486 -1.50 10.97 -15.47
CA GLY A 486 -2.41 11.91 -16.09
C GLY A 486 -1.77 13.22 -16.54
N ILE A 487 -2.58 14.04 -17.22
CA ILE A 487 -2.21 15.37 -17.69
C ILE A 487 -3.28 16.36 -17.22
N ASN A 488 -2.86 17.55 -16.80
CA ASN A 488 -3.75 18.66 -16.47
C ASN A 488 -4.28 19.32 -17.75
N HIS A 489 -5.60 19.56 -17.82
CA HIS A 489 -6.24 20.27 -18.93
C HIS A 489 -6.95 21.54 -18.44
N PRO A 490 -6.57 22.73 -18.95
CA PRO A 490 -7.11 24.02 -18.52
C PRO A 490 -8.51 24.34 -19.09
N HIS A 491 -9.50 23.50 -18.76
CA HIS A 491 -10.83 23.60 -19.35
C HIS A 491 -11.55 24.93 -19.04
N ALA A 492 -11.40 25.47 -17.83
CA ALA A 492 -12.00 26.75 -17.43
C ALA A 492 -11.66 27.92 -18.38
N TRP A 493 -10.49 27.89 -19.01
CA TRP A 493 -10.02 28.95 -19.92
C TRP A 493 -10.16 28.56 -21.41
N TYR A 494 -10.23 27.26 -21.71
CA TYR A 494 -10.24 26.73 -23.08
C TYR A 494 -11.35 25.70 -23.30
N ARG A 495 -12.59 26.10 -22.99
CA ARG A 495 -13.78 25.24 -23.02
C ARG A 495 -13.99 24.56 -24.38
N ASP A 496 -13.71 25.28 -25.46
CA ASP A 496 -13.84 24.82 -26.85
C ASP A 496 -12.74 23.85 -27.31
N ARG A 497 -11.80 23.49 -26.43
CA ARG A 497 -10.72 22.52 -26.69
C ARG A 497 -10.90 21.19 -25.98
N LEU A 498 -11.97 21.00 -25.21
CA LEU A 498 -12.16 19.81 -24.36
C LEU A 498 -12.04 18.51 -25.16
N SER A 499 -12.88 18.32 -26.19
CA SER A 499 -12.95 17.03 -26.90
C SER A 499 -11.65 16.66 -27.60
N SER A 500 -11.00 17.61 -28.29
CA SER A 500 -9.72 17.37 -28.96
C SER A 500 -8.59 17.14 -27.97
N SER A 501 -8.60 17.83 -26.83
CA SER A 501 -7.59 17.66 -25.78
C SER A 501 -7.72 16.31 -25.10
N LEU A 502 -8.93 15.89 -24.72
CA LEU A 502 -9.15 14.58 -24.12
C LEU A 502 -8.75 13.44 -25.06
N GLN A 503 -9.04 13.55 -26.37
CA GLN A 503 -8.59 12.57 -27.36
C GLN A 503 -7.06 12.56 -27.49
N GLY A 504 -6.44 13.76 -27.55
CA GLY A 504 -5.00 13.92 -27.66
C GLY A 504 -4.24 13.34 -26.46
N ILE A 505 -4.63 13.73 -25.24
CA ILE A 505 -4.07 13.22 -23.99
C ILE A 505 -4.18 11.69 -23.93
N ARG A 506 -5.35 11.13 -24.29
CA ARG A 506 -5.57 9.69 -24.27
C ARG A 506 -4.72 8.95 -25.31
N SER A 507 -4.54 9.54 -26.49
CA SER A 507 -3.71 9.01 -27.58
C SER A 507 -2.23 8.90 -27.21
N TRP A 508 -1.78 9.70 -26.24
CA TRP A 508 -0.42 9.61 -25.71
C TRP A 508 -0.24 8.45 -24.72
N GLY A 509 -1.34 7.85 -24.24
CA GLY A 509 -1.32 6.74 -23.29
C GLY A 509 -1.65 7.14 -21.85
N ALA A 510 -1.90 8.43 -21.57
CA ALA A 510 -2.33 8.86 -20.24
C ALA A 510 -3.63 8.15 -19.85
N ASN A 511 -3.68 7.65 -18.61
CA ASN A 511 -4.80 6.87 -18.10
C ASN A 511 -5.71 7.69 -17.16
N ALA A 512 -5.34 8.91 -16.82
CA ALA A 512 -6.15 9.86 -16.06
C ALA A 512 -6.06 11.27 -16.65
N VAL A 513 -6.98 12.15 -16.27
CA VAL A 513 -6.94 13.58 -16.61
C VAL A 513 -7.40 14.41 -15.41
N ARG A 514 -6.71 15.52 -15.13
CA ARG A 514 -7.13 16.52 -14.13
C ARG A 514 -7.68 17.74 -14.87
N ILE A 515 -8.93 18.09 -14.61
CA ILE A 515 -9.70 19.08 -15.38
C ILE A 515 -9.92 20.32 -14.52
N VAL A 516 -9.33 21.43 -14.95
CA VAL A 516 -9.46 22.75 -14.33
C VAL A 516 -10.89 23.26 -14.54
N LEU A 517 -11.66 23.41 -13.45
CA LEU A 517 -12.99 24.03 -13.47
C LEU A 517 -12.93 25.42 -12.84
N SER A 518 -13.98 26.22 -13.09
CA SER A 518 -14.22 27.43 -12.32
C SER A 518 -15.58 27.42 -11.62
N ASN A 519 -15.60 27.88 -10.37
CA ASN A 519 -16.81 28.04 -9.57
C ASN A 519 -17.54 29.37 -9.82
N GLY A 520 -16.97 30.27 -10.61
CA GLY A 520 -17.56 31.58 -10.94
C GLY A 520 -17.02 32.75 -10.14
N CYS A 521 -16.10 32.54 -9.19
CA CYS A 521 -15.62 33.64 -8.35
C CYS A 521 -14.53 34.47 -9.03
N ARG A 522 -13.64 33.83 -9.79
CA ARG A 522 -12.52 34.47 -10.49
C ARG A 522 -12.70 34.37 -12.01
N TRP A 523 -13.10 33.20 -12.51
CA TRP A 523 -13.37 32.97 -13.93
C TRP A 523 -14.83 32.62 -14.19
N THR A 524 -15.16 32.39 -15.46
CA THR A 524 -16.52 32.03 -15.86
C THR A 524 -16.88 30.66 -15.28
N LYS A 525 -17.95 30.62 -14.48
CA LYS A 525 -18.45 29.39 -13.86
C LYS A 525 -18.71 28.29 -14.89
N ILE A 526 -18.26 27.08 -14.60
CA ILE A 526 -18.61 25.89 -15.37
C ILE A 526 -19.94 25.31 -14.86
N PRO A 527 -21.01 25.26 -15.68
CA PRO A 527 -22.30 24.74 -15.26
C PRO A 527 -22.31 23.22 -15.11
N ALA A 528 -23.25 22.71 -14.30
CA ALA A 528 -23.40 21.27 -14.03
C ALA A 528 -23.53 20.40 -15.30
N SER A 529 -24.19 20.90 -16.35
CA SER A 529 -24.32 20.20 -17.63
C SER A 529 -22.99 19.97 -18.34
N GLU A 530 -22.06 20.91 -18.23
CA GLU A 530 -20.74 20.80 -18.84
C GLU A 530 -19.82 19.89 -18.01
N VAL A 531 -19.94 19.92 -16.68
CA VAL A 531 -19.28 18.92 -15.83
C VAL A 531 -19.74 17.50 -16.17
N ALA A 532 -21.03 17.30 -16.41
CA ALA A 532 -21.57 16.00 -16.84
C ALA A 532 -20.99 15.57 -18.20
N ASP A 533 -20.84 16.51 -19.14
CA ASP A 533 -20.24 16.26 -20.46
C ASP A 533 -18.76 15.88 -20.37
N ILE A 534 -17.97 16.57 -19.54
CA ILE A 534 -16.56 16.23 -19.25
C ILE A 534 -16.44 14.77 -18.76
N ILE A 535 -17.25 14.40 -17.76
CA ILE A 535 -17.25 13.04 -17.19
C ILE A 535 -17.62 12.02 -18.27
N SER A 536 -18.64 12.31 -19.08
CA SER A 536 -19.09 11.43 -20.16
C SER A 536 -18.01 11.23 -21.22
N GLN A 537 -17.39 12.30 -21.72
CA GLN A 537 -16.34 12.21 -22.73
C GLN A 537 -15.11 11.45 -22.23
N ALA A 538 -14.66 11.72 -21.00
CA ALA A 538 -13.52 11.01 -20.43
C ALA A 538 -13.82 9.51 -20.21
N ARG A 539 -15.01 9.17 -19.69
CA ARG A 539 -15.42 7.76 -19.53
C ARG A 539 -15.46 7.05 -20.88
N THR A 540 -16.01 7.72 -21.87
CA THR A 540 -16.14 7.25 -23.25
C THR A 540 -14.78 6.95 -23.88
N LEU A 541 -13.76 7.76 -23.57
CA LEU A 541 -12.38 7.59 -24.04
C LEU A 541 -11.58 6.59 -23.19
N GLY A 542 -12.20 5.91 -22.23
CA GLY A 542 -11.54 4.86 -21.45
C GLY A 542 -10.41 5.37 -20.57
N TYR A 543 -10.54 6.57 -20.00
CA TYR A 543 -9.74 6.95 -18.84
C TYR A 543 -10.09 6.05 -17.64
N ARG A 544 -9.14 5.84 -16.73
CA ARG A 544 -9.35 5.18 -15.43
C ARG A 544 -9.96 6.11 -14.39
N ALA A 545 -9.63 7.40 -14.46
CA ALA A 545 -10.14 8.41 -13.54
C ALA A 545 -10.16 9.80 -14.18
N VAL A 546 -11.08 10.64 -13.69
CA VAL A 546 -11.07 12.09 -13.89
C VAL A 546 -10.96 12.76 -12.53
N VAL A 547 -9.97 13.63 -12.38
CA VAL A 547 -9.89 14.56 -11.26
C VAL A 547 -10.55 15.85 -11.69
N LEU A 548 -11.62 16.27 -11.02
CA LEU A 548 -12.25 17.57 -11.22
C LEU A 548 -11.80 18.50 -10.10
N GLU A 549 -11.32 19.70 -10.44
CA GLU A 549 -10.79 20.65 -9.46
C GLU A 549 -11.36 22.05 -9.67
N VAL A 550 -11.59 22.81 -8.59
CA VAL A 550 -11.98 24.23 -8.66
C VAL A 550 -10.76 25.11 -8.56
N HIS A 551 -10.48 25.88 -9.62
CA HIS A 551 -9.22 26.62 -9.71
C HIS A 551 -9.28 28.00 -9.06
N ASP A 552 -10.47 28.54 -8.79
CA ASP A 552 -10.65 29.90 -8.25
C ASP A 552 -10.09 30.08 -6.83
N THR A 553 -9.69 29.01 -6.13
CA THR A 553 -9.08 29.08 -4.79
C THR A 553 -7.57 29.34 -4.81
N THR A 554 -6.94 29.24 -5.98
CA THR A 554 -5.48 29.28 -6.15
C THR A 554 -4.86 30.54 -5.53
N GLY A 555 -4.04 30.34 -4.51
CA GLY A 555 -3.30 31.42 -3.85
C GLY A 555 -4.09 32.18 -2.77
N TYR A 556 -5.23 31.67 -2.28
CA TYR A 556 -6.04 32.34 -1.26
C TYR A 556 -5.23 32.79 -0.03
N GLY A 557 -5.54 33.98 0.48
CA GLY A 557 -4.76 34.66 1.52
C GLY A 557 -3.61 35.51 0.99
N GLU A 558 -3.16 35.28 -0.25
CA GLU A 558 -2.10 36.04 -0.93
C GLU A 558 -2.59 36.71 -2.23
N ASP A 559 -3.24 35.97 -3.12
CA ASP A 559 -3.88 36.52 -4.32
C ASP A 559 -5.27 37.07 -3.98
N ALA A 560 -5.47 38.38 -4.17
CA ALA A 560 -6.72 39.06 -3.85
C ALA A 560 -7.93 38.61 -4.71
N ALA A 561 -7.69 37.96 -5.86
CA ALA A 561 -8.73 37.42 -6.72
C ALA A 561 -9.15 35.99 -6.32
N ALA A 562 -8.41 35.35 -5.42
CA ALA A 562 -8.68 33.99 -4.98
C ALA A 562 -9.87 33.94 -4.01
N CYS A 563 -10.68 32.89 -4.14
CA CYS A 563 -11.86 32.69 -3.30
C CYS A 563 -11.62 31.65 -2.21
N SER A 564 -12.44 31.72 -1.15
CA SER A 564 -12.30 30.81 -0.02
C SER A 564 -12.64 29.37 -0.36
N MET A 565 -12.10 28.42 0.42
CA MET A 565 -12.47 27.01 0.37
C MET A 565 -13.99 26.79 0.49
N THR A 566 -14.70 27.59 1.29
CA THR A 566 -16.16 27.52 1.43
C THR A 566 -16.89 27.80 0.12
N THR A 567 -16.38 28.72 -0.71
CA THR A 567 -16.97 29.03 -2.03
C THR A 567 -16.85 27.83 -2.97
N ALA A 568 -15.72 27.13 -2.95
CA ALA A 568 -15.52 25.90 -3.71
C ALA A 568 -16.42 24.76 -3.22
N VAL A 569 -16.57 24.57 -1.90
CA VAL A 569 -17.48 23.58 -1.31
C VAL A 569 -18.93 23.81 -1.77
N ASN A 570 -19.41 25.06 -1.79
CA ASN A 570 -20.77 25.36 -2.25
C ASN A 570 -21.00 24.97 -3.71
N TYR A 571 -19.99 25.16 -4.56
CA TYR A 571 -20.06 24.72 -5.95
C TYR A 571 -20.13 23.20 -6.07
N TRP A 572 -19.35 22.44 -5.29
CA TRP A 572 -19.44 20.98 -5.28
C TRP A 572 -20.79 20.47 -4.79
N ILE A 573 -21.39 21.14 -3.80
CA ILE A 573 -22.73 20.80 -3.31
C ILE A 573 -23.79 21.03 -4.39
N GLU A 574 -23.67 22.10 -5.18
CA GLU A 574 -24.52 22.33 -6.36
C GLU A 574 -24.38 21.21 -7.41
N LEU A 575 -23.17 20.68 -7.59
CA LEU A 575 -22.87 19.59 -8.50
C LEU A 575 -23.22 18.19 -7.97
N LYS A 576 -23.72 18.06 -6.73
CA LYS A 576 -23.99 16.77 -6.08
C LYS A 576 -24.69 15.76 -6.98
N ASN A 577 -25.72 16.18 -7.70
CA ASN A 577 -26.52 15.28 -8.55
C ASN A 577 -25.76 14.78 -9.79
N VAL A 578 -24.77 15.53 -10.27
CA VAL A 578 -23.89 15.12 -11.37
C VAL A 578 -22.82 14.15 -10.87
N LEU A 579 -22.37 14.32 -9.62
CA LEU A 579 -21.32 13.51 -9.00
C LEU A 579 -21.83 12.16 -8.46
N ALA A 580 -23.09 12.11 -8.01
CA ALA A 580 -23.71 10.90 -7.50
C ALA A 580 -23.68 9.77 -8.55
N GLY A 581 -23.21 8.59 -8.15
CA GLY A 581 -23.05 7.44 -9.04
C GLY A 581 -21.76 7.44 -9.87
N GLN A 582 -20.90 8.45 -9.70
CA GLN A 582 -19.59 8.56 -10.38
C GLN A 582 -18.41 8.24 -9.44
N GLU A 583 -18.66 7.71 -8.24
CA GLU A 583 -17.68 7.57 -7.16
C GLU A 583 -16.49 6.66 -7.51
N ASN A 584 -16.67 5.74 -8.47
CA ASN A 584 -15.62 4.83 -8.94
C ASN A 584 -14.74 5.42 -10.08
N PHE A 585 -14.99 6.66 -10.48
CA PHE A 585 -14.35 7.27 -11.64
C PHE A 585 -13.96 8.73 -11.44
N VAL A 586 -14.75 9.49 -10.68
CA VAL A 586 -14.54 10.92 -10.45
C VAL A 586 -13.95 11.14 -9.07
N ILE A 587 -12.80 11.81 -9.04
CA ILE A 587 -12.17 12.35 -7.83
C ILE A 587 -12.51 13.83 -7.74
N VAL A 588 -13.01 14.27 -6.59
CA VAL A 588 -13.35 15.67 -6.31
C VAL A 588 -12.18 16.33 -5.60
N ASN A 589 -11.41 17.13 -6.32
CA ASN A 589 -10.34 17.94 -5.74
C ASN A 589 -10.92 19.28 -5.29
N ILE A 590 -11.02 19.50 -3.97
CA ILE A 590 -11.92 20.53 -3.40
C ILE A 590 -11.62 21.92 -3.98
N GLY A 591 -10.36 22.31 -4.05
CA GLY A 591 -9.92 23.53 -4.68
C GLY A 591 -8.42 23.46 -4.95
N ASN A 592 -8.00 23.97 -6.10
CA ASN A 592 -6.60 24.08 -6.48
C ASN A 592 -5.86 25.00 -5.51
N GLU A 593 -4.72 24.53 -5.00
CA GLU A 593 -3.75 25.35 -4.26
C GLU A 593 -4.39 26.39 -3.31
N PRO A 594 -5.25 25.93 -2.39
CA PRO A 594 -6.31 26.73 -1.82
C PRO A 594 -5.82 27.72 -0.75
N TYR A 595 -4.51 27.86 -0.60
CA TYR A 595 -3.83 28.84 0.23
C TYR A 595 -2.47 29.18 -0.41
N GLY A 596 -2.17 30.48 -0.51
CA GLY A 596 -0.84 30.97 -0.85
C GLY A 596 0.13 30.90 0.34
N ASN A 597 1.09 31.82 0.41
CA ASN A 597 2.10 31.90 1.47
C ASN A 597 1.67 32.71 2.69
N ASN A 598 0.52 33.38 2.60
CA ASN A 598 -0.04 34.17 3.67
C ASN A 598 -1.21 33.42 4.34
N ASN A 599 -1.24 33.44 5.67
CA ASN A 599 -2.30 32.82 6.49
C ASN A 599 -2.54 31.32 6.25
N TYR A 600 -1.58 30.62 5.63
CA TYR A 600 -1.68 29.18 5.33
C TYR A 600 -1.88 28.30 6.56
N GLN A 601 -1.60 28.81 7.77
CA GLN A 601 -1.87 28.10 9.03
C GLN A 601 -3.36 27.78 9.21
N ASN A 602 -4.26 28.55 8.58
CA ASN A 602 -5.70 28.30 8.59
C ASN A 602 -6.12 27.12 7.71
N TRP A 603 -5.28 26.73 6.74
CA TRP A 603 -5.56 25.66 5.76
C TRP A 603 -6.01 24.35 6.43
N VAL A 604 -5.38 23.96 7.55
CA VAL A 604 -5.73 22.70 8.25
C VAL A 604 -7.19 22.70 8.71
N THR A 605 -7.64 23.81 9.30
CA THR A 605 -9.00 23.93 9.81
C THR A 605 -10.01 24.02 8.67
N ASP A 606 -9.72 24.82 7.65
CA ASP A 606 -10.63 25.04 6.53
C ASP A 606 -10.80 23.79 5.67
N THR A 607 -9.70 23.09 5.38
CA THR A 607 -9.73 21.82 4.64
C THR A 607 -10.50 20.75 5.43
N ARG A 608 -10.30 20.66 6.75
CA ARG A 608 -11.07 19.75 7.60
C ARG A 608 -12.57 20.04 7.53
N ASN A 609 -12.94 21.31 7.66
CA ASN A 609 -14.34 21.74 7.62
C ASN A 609 -14.95 21.49 6.23
N ALA A 610 -14.17 21.70 5.17
CA ALA A 610 -14.60 21.46 3.79
C ALA A 610 -14.89 19.97 3.54
N VAL A 611 -13.98 19.07 3.96
CA VAL A 611 -14.19 17.62 3.88
C VAL A 611 -15.48 17.21 4.59
N GLN A 612 -15.68 17.67 5.82
CA GLN A 612 -16.88 17.36 6.60
C GLN A 612 -18.15 17.92 5.94
N ALA A 613 -18.11 19.14 5.40
CA ALA A 613 -19.23 19.75 4.72
C ALA A 613 -19.63 18.97 3.46
N LEU A 614 -18.67 18.52 2.64
CA LEU A 614 -18.93 17.69 1.47
C LEU A 614 -19.54 16.34 1.84
N ARG A 615 -19.03 15.68 2.89
CA ARG A 615 -19.60 14.42 3.40
C ARG A 615 -21.01 14.61 3.94
N ASN A 616 -21.25 15.66 4.72
CA ASN A 616 -22.58 16.01 5.24
C ASN A 616 -23.58 16.32 4.12
N ALA A 617 -23.10 16.90 3.02
CA ALA A 617 -23.90 17.10 1.82
C ALA A 617 -24.17 15.81 1.03
N GLY A 618 -23.52 14.70 1.37
CA GLY A 618 -23.68 13.40 0.70
C GLY A 618 -22.83 13.21 -0.54
N ILE A 619 -21.70 13.93 -0.65
CA ILE A 619 -20.67 13.66 -1.66
C ILE A 619 -19.85 12.46 -1.19
N ASN A 620 -19.93 11.34 -1.91
CA ASN A 620 -19.29 10.07 -1.56
C ASN A 620 -18.05 9.77 -2.42
N ASN A 621 -17.75 10.60 -3.43
CA ASN A 621 -16.56 10.48 -4.26
C ASN A 621 -15.29 10.51 -3.41
N THR A 622 -14.20 9.94 -3.93
CA THR A 622 -12.87 10.21 -3.36
C THR A 622 -12.61 11.71 -3.37
N ILE A 623 -12.26 12.26 -2.20
CA ILE A 623 -11.92 13.68 -2.05
C ILE A 623 -10.41 13.82 -2.16
N MET A 624 -9.95 14.73 -3.02
CA MET A 624 -8.56 15.14 -3.12
C MET A 624 -8.36 16.53 -2.49
N VAL A 625 -7.35 16.67 -1.64
CA VAL A 625 -7.02 17.96 -1.00
C VAL A 625 -5.61 18.39 -1.38
N ASP A 626 -5.48 19.58 -1.95
CA ASP A 626 -4.19 20.16 -2.32
C ASP A 626 -3.56 20.85 -1.12
N ALA A 627 -2.23 20.82 -1.08
CA ALA A 627 -1.45 21.47 -0.05
C ALA A 627 -1.60 23.01 -0.07
N PRO A 628 -1.27 23.70 1.04
CA PRO A 628 -1.11 25.14 1.03
C PRO A 628 0.22 25.54 0.34
N ASN A 629 0.55 26.83 0.37
CA ASN A 629 1.75 27.39 -0.23
C ASN A 629 1.81 27.13 -1.73
N TRP A 630 0.72 27.47 -2.43
CA TRP A 630 0.60 27.22 -3.87
C TRP A 630 0.78 25.74 -4.21
N GLY A 631 0.24 24.85 -3.36
CA GLY A 631 0.36 23.40 -3.52
C GLY A 631 1.73 22.80 -3.24
N GLN A 632 2.79 23.61 -3.05
CA GLN A 632 4.16 23.12 -2.88
C GLN A 632 4.54 22.78 -1.43
N ASP A 633 3.69 23.14 -0.46
CA ASP A 633 3.87 22.79 0.95
C ASP A 633 5.28 23.00 1.52
N TRP A 634 5.98 24.07 1.12
CA TRP A 634 7.34 24.36 1.63
C TRP A 634 7.37 24.46 3.16
N SER A 635 6.23 24.80 3.77
CA SER A 635 6.04 24.89 5.21
C SER A 635 5.80 23.54 5.90
N PHE A 636 5.59 22.47 5.13
CA PHE A 636 5.19 21.14 5.60
C PHE A 636 3.86 21.11 6.37
N THR A 637 3.00 22.10 6.14
CA THR A 637 1.70 22.20 6.82
C THR A 637 0.80 21.02 6.45
N MET A 638 0.67 20.69 5.16
CA MET A 638 -0.06 19.49 4.75
C MET A 638 0.67 18.24 5.21
N ARG A 639 1.98 18.14 4.94
CA ARG A 639 2.79 16.99 5.31
C ARG A 639 2.55 16.59 6.77
N ASP A 640 2.64 17.53 7.70
CA ASP A 640 2.60 17.24 9.13
C ASP A 640 1.17 17.07 9.66
N ASN A 641 0.17 17.70 9.03
CA ASN A 641 -1.23 17.66 9.47
C ASN A 641 -2.13 16.71 8.66
N ALA A 642 -1.61 16.01 7.66
CA ALA A 642 -2.35 15.05 6.84
C ALA A 642 -3.12 13.99 7.68
N PRO A 643 -2.54 13.38 8.75
CA PRO A 643 -3.32 12.47 9.59
C PRO A 643 -4.58 13.11 10.18
N THR A 644 -4.52 14.38 10.60
CA THR A 644 -5.65 15.10 11.18
C THR A 644 -6.79 15.29 10.18
N ILE A 645 -6.46 15.65 8.93
CA ILE A 645 -7.45 15.86 7.87
C ILE A 645 -8.03 14.52 7.41
N PHE A 646 -7.17 13.52 7.21
CA PHE A 646 -7.60 12.17 6.88
C PHE A 646 -8.52 11.57 7.95
N ASN A 647 -8.26 11.88 9.23
CA ASN A 647 -9.10 11.49 10.36
C ASN A 647 -10.47 12.18 10.41
N ALA A 648 -10.61 13.32 9.76
CA ALA A 648 -11.86 14.05 9.73
C ALA A 648 -12.81 13.61 8.62
N ASP A 649 -12.34 12.85 7.64
CA ASP A 649 -13.22 12.17 6.69
C ASP A 649 -13.82 10.92 7.36
N PRO A 650 -15.12 10.88 7.70
CA PRO A 650 -15.74 9.68 8.25
C PRO A 650 -15.65 8.47 7.32
N GLN A 651 -15.48 8.67 6.01
CA GLN A 651 -15.40 7.59 5.03
C GLN A 651 -13.98 7.08 4.78
N ARG A 652 -12.95 7.79 5.24
CA ARG A 652 -11.54 7.50 4.93
C ARG A 652 -11.26 7.36 3.43
N ASN A 653 -12.01 8.11 2.63
CA ASN A 653 -12.01 8.10 1.18
C ASN A 653 -11.42 9.43 0.67
N LEU A 654 -10.20 9.70 1.14
CA LEU A 654 -9.49 10.97 0.94
C LEU A 654 -8.04 10.72 0.51
N VAL A 655 -7.58 11.50 -0.46
CA VAL A 655 -6.21 11.50 -0.96
C VAL A 655 -5.61 12.92 -0.89
N PHE A 656 -4.33 13.01 -0.56
CA PHE A 656 -3.60 14.27 -0.55
C PHE A 656 -2.94 14.51 -1.91
N SER A 657 -2.83 15.78 -2.31
CA SER A 657 -2.19 16.20 -3.56
C SER A 657 -1.08 17.20 -3.27
N ILE A 658 0.12 16.91 -3.76
CA ILE A 658 1.27 17.81 -3.73
C ILE A 658 1.59 18.30 -5.14
N HIS A 659 1.92 19.58 -5.28
CA HIS A 659 2.33 20.18 -6.55
C HIS A 659 3.84 20.42 -6.50
N MET A 660 4.61 19.70 -7.32
CA MET A 660 6.07 19.71 -7.23
C MET A 660 6.67 20.62 -8.30
N TYR A 661 7.02 21.85 -7.92
CA TYR A 661 7.76 22.82 -8.73
C TYR A 661 9.12 23.15 -8.06
N GLY A 662 9.55 24.42 -8.01
CA GLY A 662 10.89 24.80 -7.58
C GLY A 662 11.28 24.43 -6.15
N VAL A 663 10.32 24.12 -5.27
CA VAL A 663 10.61 23.60 -3.92
C VAL A 663 11.23 22.20 -3.93
N TYR A 664 11.04 21.44 -5.02
CA TYR A 664 11.45 20.05 -5.13
C TYR A 664 12.53 19.88 -6.20
N ASP A 665 13.61 20.64 -6.08
CA ASP A 665 14.72 20.70 -7.04
C ASP A 665 15.78 19.60 -6.81
N THR A 666 15.70 18.87 -5.70
CA THR A 666 16.54 17.69 -5.44
C THR A 666 15.76 16.38 -5.32
N ALA A 667 16.41 15.28 -5.71
CA ALA A 667 15.90 13.93 -5.50
C ALA A 667 15.60 13.63 -4.02
N ALA A 668 16.37 14.19 -3.09
CA ALA A 668 16.19 13.98 -1.66
C ALA A 668 14.92 14.63 -1.12
N GLU A 669 14.58 15.84 -1.57
CA GLU A 669 13.33 16.52 -1.17
C GLU A 669 12.11 15.78 -1.71
N VAL A 670 12.15 15.38 -2.98
CA VAL A 670 11.10 14.57 -3.62
C VAL A 670 10.89 13.26 -2.84
N GLN A 671 11.96 12.50 -2.62
CA GLN A 671 11.91 11.22 -1.90
C GLN A 671 11.38 11.40 -0.48
N SER A 672 11.95 12.34 0.28
CA SER A 672 11.58 12.55 1.67
C SER A 672 10.12 12.96 1.83
N TYR A 673 9.59 13.77 0.91
CA TYR A 673 8.19 14.18 0.98
C TYR A 673 7.25 13.00 0.70
N ILE A 674 7.51 12.23 -0.37
CA ILE A 674 6.71 11.05 -0.72
C ILE A 674 6.76 10.01 0.41
N GLU A 675 7.95 9.68 0.91
CA GLU A 675 8.15 8.72 2.00
C GLU A 675 7.42 9.13 3.26
N SER A 676 7.32 10.43 3.55
CA SER A 676 6.57 10.88 4.72
C SER A 676 5.10 10.42 4.66
N PHE A 677 4.45 10.42 3.50
CA PHE A 677 3.07 9.96 3.35
C PHE A 677 2.99 8.43 3.31
N VAL A 678 3.86 7.80 2.52
CA VAL A 678 3.93 6.34 2.37
C VAL A 678 4.15 5.66 3.72
N ASN A 679 5.11 6.13 4.52
CA ASN A 679 5.43 5.56 5.83
C ASN A 679 4.31 5.71 6.87
N ARG A 680 3.35 6.61 6.63
CA ARG A 680 2.16 6.80 7.48
C ARG A 680 0.90 6.13 6.91
N GLY A 681 1.02 5.43 5.78
CA GLY A 681 -0.11 4.79 5.10
C GLY A 681 -1.15 5.79 4.60
N LEU A 682 -0.73 7.04 4.32
CA LEU A 682 -1.62 8.08 3.82
C LEU A 682 -1.56 8.17 2.29
N PRO A 683 -2.71 8.19 1.58
CA PRO A 683 -2.68 8.29 0.13
C PRO A 683 -2.16 9.64 -0.35
N LEU A 684 -1.24 9.61 -1.31
CA LEU A 684 -0.66 10.80 -1.95
C LEU A 684 -0.79 10.67 -3.47
N VAL A 685 -0.96 11.82 -4.14
CA VAL A 685 -0.85 12.04 -5.58
C VAL A 685 0.04 13.26 -5.79
N ILE A 686 0.85 13.25 -6.85
CA ILE A 686 1.53 14.43 -7.36
C ILE A 686 0.57 15.05 -8.39
N GLY A 687 -0.25 16.00 -7.93
CA GLY A 687 -1.36 16.57 -8.71
C GLY A 687 -0.89 17.50 -9.83
N GLU A 688 0.29 18.08 -9.67
CA GLU A 688 0.98 18.90 -10.66
C GLU A 688 2.50 18.77 -10.50
N PHE A 689 3.22 18.87 -11.61
CA PHE A 689 4.66 19.14 -11.63
C PHE A 689 5.09 19.61 -13.02
N GLY A 690 6.23 20.30 -13.08
CA GLY A 690 6.88 20.78 -14.29
C GLY A 690 8.32 20.29 -14.44
N HIS A 691 9.05 20.82 -15.42
CA HIS A 691 10.48 20.57 -15.68
C HIS A 691 11.35 21.83 -15.58
N MET A 692 10.72 22.98 -15.37
CA MET A 692 11.33 24.29 -15.13
C MET A 692 10.25 25.12 -14.41
N HIS A 693 10.61 25.98 -13.46
CA HIS A 693 9.66 26.93 -12.88
C HIS A 693 10.34 28.23 -12.43
N SER A 694 9.57 29.30 -12.26
CA SER A 694 10.11 30.63 -11.92
C SER A 694 10.73 30.71 -10.51
N ASP A 695 10.40 29.76 -9.63
CA ASP A 695 10.88 29.64 -8.25
C ASP A 695 11.94 28.54 -8.06
N GLY A 696 12.32 27.82 -9.11
CA GLY A 696 13.33 26.76 -9.06
C GLY A 696 13.16 25.74 -10.19
N ASP A 697 14.19 24.90 -10.39
CA ASP A 697 14.20 23.85 -11.41
C ASP A 697 13.78 22.51 -10.77
N PRO A 698 12.50 22.10 -10.85
CA PRO A 698 12.04 20.85 -10.24
C PRO A 698 12.83 19.64 -10.76
N ASN A 699 13.12 18.67 -9.91
CA ASN A 699 13.78 17.43 -10.32
C ASN A 699 12.77 16.44 -10.91
N GLU A 700 12.28 16.73 -12.13
CA GLU A 700 11.22 15.97 -12.80
C GLU A 700 11.58 14.48 -12.99
N GLN A 701 12.86 14.18 -13.12
CA GLN A 701 13.39 12.82 -13.20
C GLN A 701 13.19 12.06 -11.87
N ALA A 702 13.57 12.67 -10.75
CA ALA A 702 13.34 12.09 -9.43
C ALA A 702 11.84 12.00 -9.12
N ILE A 703 11.04 13.01 -9.48
CA ILE A 703 9.58 13.01 -9.32
C ILE A 703 8.98 11.76 -9.98
N VAL A 704 9.28 11.53 -11.25
CA VAL A 704 8.78 10.36 -11.98
C VAL A 704 9.35 9.05 -11.43
N GLN A 705 10.65 9.01 -11.09
CA GLN A 705 11.30 7.83 -10.52
C GLN A 705 10.63 7.40 -9.21
N TYR A 706 10.50 8.30 -8.24
CA TYR A 706 9.95 7.98 -6.93
C TYR A 706 8.43 7.79 -6.97
N ALA A 707 7.72 8.50 -7.86
CA ALA A 707 6.31 8.23 -8.08
C ALA A 707 6.08 6.79 -8.56
N LYS A 708 6.90 6.30 -9.51
CA LYS A 708 6.85 4.90 -9.94
C LYS A 708 7.26 3.93 -8.83
N GLN A 709 8.37 4.21 -8.15
CA GLN A 709 8.89 3.36 -7.06
C GLN A 709 7.87 3.15 -5.94
N TYR A 710 7.15 4.21 -5.56
CA TYR A 710 6.16 4.20 -4.48
C TYR A 710 4.72 4.05 -4.96
N ASN A 711 4.51 3.81 -6.25
CA ASN A 711 3.20 3.67 -6.90
C ASN A 711 2.24 4.84 -6.62
N ILE A 712 2.78 6.06 -6.65
CA ILE A 712 2.06 7.32 -6.46
C ILE A 712 1.50 7.80 -7.80
N GLY A 713 0.24 8.24 -7.80
CA GLY A 713 -0.36 8.85 -8.99
C GLY A 713 0.33 10.16 -9.34
N LEU A 714 0.54 10.45 -10.63
CA LEU A 714 1.28 11.61 -11.10
C LEU A 714 0.56 12.33 -12.24
N PHE A 715 0.52 13.66 -12.20
CA PHE A 715 -0.16 14.50 -13.20
C PHE A 715 0.75 15.64 -13.65
N GLY A 716 1.12 15.66 -14.92
CA GLY A 716 1.99 16.73 -15.45
C GLY A 716 1.20 18.01 -15.76
N TRP A 717 1.81 19.17 -15.52
CA TRP A 717 1.28 20.47 -15.90
C TRP A 717 1.96 21.00 -17.17
N SER A 718 1.25 21.40 -18.21
CA SER A 718 -0.14 21.03 -18.55
C SER A 718 -0.29 20.83 -20.06
N TRP A 719 -1.45 20.39 -20.53
CA TRP A 719 -1.64 20.01 -21.93
C TRP A 719 -1.22 21.12 -22.91
N SER A 720 -1.82 22.31 -22.81
CA SER A 720 -1.47 23.51 -23.59
C SER A 720 -2.22 24.73 -23.04
N GLY A 721 -1.81 25.94 -23.42
CA GLY A 721 -2.53 27.17 -23.12
C GLY A 721 -2.00 27.91 -21.90
N ASN A 722 -0.81 27.56 -21.42
CA ASN A 722 -0.11 28.39 -20.46
C ASN A 722 0.20 29.76 -21.07
N GLY A 723 0.24 30.78 -20.23
CA GLY A 723 0.56 32.16 -20.61
C GLY A 723 1.20 32.90 -19.44
N GLY A 724 1.75 34.08 -19.69
CA GLY A 724 2.32 34.92 -18.63
C GLY A 724 3.74 34.53 -18.22
N GLY A 725 4.49 33.91 -19.14
CA GLY A 725 5.90 33.57 -18.93
C GLY A 725 6.16 32.12 -18.49
N VAL A 726 5.12 31.28 -18.40
CA VAL A 726 5.22 29.85 -18.08
C VAL A 726 4.82 28.95 -19.26
N GLU A 727 4.83 29.49 -20.48
CA GLU A 727 4.51 28.77 -21.73
C GLU A 727 5.41 27.53 -21.95
N TYR A 728 6.57 27.47 -21.31
CA TYR A 728 7.47 26.31 -21.35
C TYR A 728 6.89 25.05 -20.68
N LEU A 729 5.78 25.16 -19.93
CA LEU A 729 5.05 24.05 -19.33
C LEU A 729 3.99 23.44 -20.27
N ASP A 730 3.76 24.02 -21.46
CA ASP A 730 2.88 23.40 -22.45
C ASP A 730 3.48 22.06 -22.91
N MET A 731 2.70 20.98 -22.81
CA MET A 731 3.10 19.67 -23.36
C MET A 731 2.95 19.63 -24.88
N VAL A 732 1.95 20.32 -25.43
CA VAL A 732 1.76 20.47 -26.88
C VAL A 732 1.57 21.92 -27.27
N THR A 733 2.01 22.25 -28.47
CA THR A 733 1.78 23.58 -29.04
C THR A 733 0.34 23.68 -29.55
N ASN A 734 -0.38 24.73 -29.16
CA ASN A 734 -1.73 25.06 -29.65
C ASN A 734 -2.74 23.89 -29.55
N PHE A 735 -2.72 23.15 -28.43
CA PHE A 735 -3.62 21.99 -28.20
C PHE A 735 -3.49 20.87 -29.25
N ASN A 736 -2.41 20.83 -30.05
CA ASN A 736 -2.22 19.84 -31.10
C ASN A 736 -1.39 18.64 -30.62
N ALA A 737 -2.05 17.50 -30.42
CA ALA A 737 -1.42 16.24 -29.99
C ALA A 737 -0.24 15.77 -30.86
N ASN A 738 -0.19 16.21 -32.12
CA ASN A 738 0.87 15.87 -33.08
C ASN A 738 2.04 16.88 -33.07
N SER A 739 2.02 17.85 -32.17
CA SER A 739 3.07 18.87 -32.02
C SER A 739 3.52 18.94 -30.56
N PRO A 740 4.14 17.87 -30.03
CA PRO A 740 4.69 17.87 -28.68
C PRO A 740 5.83 18.89 -28.56
N THR A 741 5.87 19.59 -27.42
CA THR A 741 7.04 20.39 -27.03
C THR A 741 8.16 19.48 -26.53
N ALA A 742 9.31 20.06 -26.17
CA ALA A 742 10.38 19.32 -25.50
C ALA A 742 9.88 18.68 -24.18
N TRP A 743 9.13 19.44 -23.40
CA TRP A 743 8.50 18.97 -22.17
C TRP A 743 7.52 17.83 -22.42
N GLY A 744 6.58 17.99 -23.35
CA GLY A 744 5.59 16.94 -23.65
C GLY A 744 6.25 15.66 -24.19
N THR A 745 7.30 15.79 -24.99
CA THR A 745 8.10 14.64 -25.45
C THR A 745 8.76 13.92 -24.30
N TRP A 746 9.39 14.68 -23.37
CA TRP A 746 10.00 14.13 -22.17
C TRP A 746 8.97 13.43 -21.29
N PHE A 747 7.83 14.07 -21.01
CA PHE A 747 6.77 13.51 -20.16
C PHE A 747 6.20 12.23 -20.76
N ARG A 748 5.90 12.23 -22.07
CA ARG A 748 5.40 11.06 -22.78
C ARG A 748 6.38 9.89 -22.70
N THR A 749 7.67 10.17 -22.81
CA THR A 749 8.72 9.13 -22.78
C THR A 749 8.92 8.58 -21.36
N ASN A 750 9.03 9.47 -20.37
CA ASN A 750 9.50 9.11 -19.04
C ASN A 750 8.36 8.83 -18.06
N ALA A 751 7.29 9.64 -18.06
CA ALA A 751 6.16 9.45 -17.16
C ALA A 751 5.17 8.41 -17.70
N ILE A 752 4.68 8.60 -18.94
CA ILE A 752 3.71 7.68 -19.55
C ILE A 752 4.39 6.37 -20.00
N GLY A 753 5.57 6.47 -20.62
CA GLY A 753 6.31 5.32 -21.15
C GLY A 753 6.06 5.06 -22.64
N THR A 754 6.97 4.31 -23.28
CA THR A 754 6.85 3.88 -24.68
C THR A 754 5.89 2.70 -24.82
N SER A 755 4.63 2.92 -24.52
CA SER A 755 3.54 2.01 -24.89
C SER A 755 2.81 2.62 -26.07
N THR A 756 2.92 2.01 -27.26
CA THR A 756 1.98 2.23 -28.35
C THR A 756 0.65 1.58 -27.98
N SER A 757 -0.11 2.23 -27.10
CA SER A 757 -1.48 1.86 -26.78
C SER A 757 -2.43 2.37 -27.87
N PRO A 758 -3.31 1.53 -28.45
CA PRO A 758 -4.25 1.96 -29.48
C PRO A 758 -5.33 2.91 -28.92
N THR A 759 -5.78 3.82 -29.77
CA THR A 759 -6.86 4.81 -29.55
C THR A 759 -8.19 4.14 -29.15
N PRO A 760 -8.95 4.71 -28.19
CA PRO A 760 -10.23 4.15 -27.73
C PRO A 760 -11.42 4.58 -28.61
N THR A 761 -12.42 3.70 -28.74
CA THR A 761 -13.72 3.93 -29.41
C THR A 761 -14.84 3.63 -28.37
N PRO A 762 -15.98 4.36 -28.38
CA PRO A 762 -16.67 4.86 -27.18
C PRO A 762 -17.50 3.85 -26.38
N THR A 763 -17.50 3.98 -25.04
CA THR A 763 -18.36 3.26 -24.08
C THR A 763 -19.68 4.00 -23.81
N PRO A 764 -20.88 3.39 -23.94
CA PRO A 764 -22.10 3.88 -23.29
C PRO A 764 -22.24 3.37 -21.83
N THR A 765 -22.81 4.24 -21.00
CA THR A 765 -22.98 4.29 -19.53
C THR A 765 -23.52 3.03 -18.83
N PRO A 766 -23.07 2.73 -17.58
CA PRO A 766 -23.38 1.50 -16.82
C PRO A 766 -24.68 1.52 -15.99
N THR A 767 -25.20 0.32 -15.67
CA THR A 767 -26.16 0.00 -14.59
C THR A 767 -25.45 -1.04 -13.67
N PRO A 768 -25.65 -1.02 -12.33
CA PRO A 768 -24.59 -1.26 -11.32
C PRO A 768 -24.12 -2.71 -11.14
N THR A 769 -22.85 -2.87 -10.75
CA THR A 769 -22.20 -4.15 -10.43
C THR A 769 -22.22 -4.44 -8.92
N PRO A 770 -22.68 -5.63 -8.48
CA PRO A 770 -22.52 -6.13 -7.11
C PRO A 770 -21.14 -6.79 -6.85
N THR A 771 -20.77 -6.82 -5.57
CA THR A 771 -19.73 -7.55 -4.82
C THR A 771 -18.87 -8.61 -5.56
N PRO A 772 -17.52 -8.62 -5.37
CA PRO A 772 -16.63 -9.56 -6.06
C PRO A 772 -16.89 -11.02 -5.66
N THR A 773 -17.21 -11.81 -6.67
CA THR A 773 -17.26 -13.28 -6.69
C THR A 773 -15.91 -13.78 -7.25
N PRO A 774 -15.34 -14.90 -6.76
CA PRO A 774 -13.98 -15.35 -7.05
C PRO A 774 -13.73 -15.66 -8.54
N THR A 775 -12.46 -15.56 -8.95
CA THR A 775 -11.94 -16.01 -10.25
C THR A 775 -12.54 -17.36 -10.64
N PRO A 776 -13.21 -17.50 -11.80
CA PRO A 776 -13.73 -18.78 -12.22
C PRO A 776 -12.56 -19.73 -12.50
N SER A 777 -12.40 -20.70 -11.60
CA SER A 777 -12.09 -22.07 -11.99
C SER A 777 -13.01 -22.49 -13.14
N ALA A 778 -12.60 -23.45 -13.96
CA ALA A 778 -13.38 -24.06 -15.04
C ALA A 778 -14.66 -24.78 -14.51
N GLY A 779 -15.59 -24.00 -13.98
CA GLY A 779 -16.73 -24.39 -13.16
C GLY A 779 -17.66 -23.20 -12.89
N GLY A 780 -17.79 -22.28 -13.85
CA GLY A 780 -18.84 -21.26 -13.80
C GLY A 780 -20.22 -21.92 -13.78
N ASN A 781 -21.17 -21.30 -13.07
CA ASN A 781 -22.57 -21.70 -13.07
C ASN A 781 -23.22 -21.65 -14.46
N LEU A 782 -22.60 -21.00 -15.45
CA LEU A 782 -23.00 -21.05 -16.85
C LEU A 782 -21.87 -21.65 -17.67
N VAL A 783 -22.23 -22.55 -18.58
CA VAL A 783 -21.28 -23.31 -19.39
C VAL A 783 -21.70 -23.22 -20.85
N VAL A 784 -20.75 -23.01 -21.75
CA VAL A 784 -20.98 -23.21 -23.19
C VAL A 784 -20.53 -24.60 -23.57
N GLN A 785 -21.47 -25.36 -24.13
CA GLN A 785 -21.17 -26.58 -24.83
C GLN A 785 -21.07 -26.29 -26.32
N TYR A 786 -20.11 -26.92 -26.97
CA TYR A 786 -19.84 -26.80 -28.39
C TYR A 786 -19.93 -28.16 -29.06
N ARG A 787 -20.39 -28.17 -30.31
CA ARG A 787 -20.14 -29.27 -31.25
C ARG A 787 -19.75 -28.71 -32.62
N ALA A 788 -18.80 -29.38 -33.27
CA ALA A 788 -18.48 -29.19 -34.68
C ALA A 788 -19.55 -29.91 -35.52
N ALA A 789 -20.51 -29.18 -36.09
CA ALA A 789 -21.56 -29.78 -36.92
C ALA A 789 -21.07 -30.10 -38.34
N ASP A 790 -20.01 -29.43 -38.76
CA ASP A 790 -19.14 -29.84 -39.87
C ASP A 790 -17.74 -30.10 -39.31
N THR A 791 -17.11 -31.17 -39.76
CA THR A 791 -15.74 -31.54 -39.34
C THR A 791 -14.74 -31.41 -40.48
N ASN A 792 -15.19 -30.94 -41.65
CA ASN A 792 -14.32 -30.63 -42.76
C ASN A 792 -13.70 -29.25 -42.58
N ALA A 793 -12.49 -29.20 -42.04
CA ALA A 793 -11.76 -27.98 -41.76
C ALA A 793 -11.37 -27.13 -42.99
N THR A 794 -11.78 -27.48 -44.21
CA THR A 794 -11.38 -26.77 -45.44
C THR A 794 -12.54 -26.38 -46.34
N ASP A 795 -13.75 -26.33 -45.79
CA ASP A 795 -14.96 -26.00 -46.54
C ASP A 795 -15.22 -24.48 -46.61
N ASN A 796 -16.33 -24.07 -47.22
CA ASN A 796 -16.73 -22.67 -47.32
C ASN A 796 -17.68 -22.20 -46.20
N GLN A 797 -17.79 -22.99 -45.12
CA GLN A 797 -18.77 -22.79 -44.06
C GLN A 797 -18.30 -23.27 -42.68
N LEU A 798 -18.06 -22.34 -41.76
CA LEU A 798 -17.93 -22.71 -40.34
C LEU A 798 -19.32 -23.11 -39.81
N LYS A 799 -19.46 -24.29 -39.19
CA LYS A 799 -20.70 -24.71 -38.52
C LYS A 799 -20.51 -24.99 -37.01
N PRO A 800 -20.13 -23.98 -36.21
CA PRO A 800 -20.03 -24.16 -34.78
C PRO A 800 -21.43 -24.13 -34.16
N HIS A 801 -21.84 -25.20 -33.51
CA HIS A 801 -23.13 -25.27 -32.84
C HIS A 801 -22.94 -25.16 -31.33
N PHE A 802 -23.89 -24.50 -30.65
CA PHE A 802 -23.77 -24.18 -29.22
C PHE A 802 -24.96 -24.65 -28.39
N ARG A 803 -24.70 -24.89 -27.10
CA ARG A 803 -25.69 -24.84 -26.02
C ARG A 803 -25.14 -24.02 -24.87
N ILE A 804 -25.99 -23.23 -24.25
CA ILE A 804 -25.71 -22.63 -22.95
C ILE A 804 -26.42 -23.47 -21.89
N VAL A 805 -25.70 -23.87 -20.85
CA VAL A 805 -26.24 -24.65 -19.73
C VAL A 805 -26.10 -23.85 -18.45
N ASN A 806 -27.20 -23.66 -17.73
CA ASN A 806 -27.21 -23.03 -16.43
C ASN A 806 -27.10 -24.11 -15.34
N ARG A 807 -25.90 -24.31 -14.82
CA ARG A 807 -25.58 -25.13 -13.64
C ARG A 807 -25.71 -24.38 -12.31
N GLY A 808 -26.09 -23.09 -12.35
CA GLY A 808 -26.35 -22.29 -11.16
C GLY A 808 -27.72 -22.55 -10.53
N THR A 809 -28.01 -21.78 -9.49
CA THR A 809 -29.24 -21.89 -8.70
C THR A 809 -30.27 -20.80 -9.02
N SER A 810 -29.96 -19.84 -9.89
CA SER A 810 -30.84 -18.73 -10.29
C SER A 810 -31.12 -18.72 -11.79
N SER A 811 -32.31 -18.27 -12.18
CA SER A 811 -32.66 -18.05 -13.60
C SER A 811 -31.79 -16.95 -14.21
N VAL A 812 -31.39 -17.11 -15.48
CA VAL A 812 -30.52 -16.16 -16.21
C VAL A 812 -31.20 -15.72 -17.52
N PRO A 813 -31.49 -14.43 -17.71
CA PRO A 813 -31.98 -13.93 -18.99
C PRO A 813 -30.96 -14.13 -20.10
N LEU A 814 -31.38 -14.70 -21.24
CA LEU A 814 -30.48 -14.95 -22.37
C LEU A 814 -29.99 -13.64 -23.00
N SER A 815 -30.77 -12.56 -22.91
CA SER A 815 -30.40 -11.24 -23.40
C SER A 815 -29.21 -10.61 -22.69
N GLU A 816 -28.80 -11.14 -21.54
CA GLU A 816 -27.58 -10.73 -20.84
C GLU A 816 -26.34 -11.47 -21.35
N LEU A 817 -26.51 -12.53 -22.16
CA LEU A 817 -25.44 -13.44 -22.54
C LEU A 817 -24.89 -13.14 -23.95
N THR A 818 -23.61 -13.43 -24.15
CA THR A 818 -22.94 -13.29 -25.45
C THR A 818 -21.93 -14.42 -25.64
N ILE A 819 -22.03 -15.13 -26.77
CA ILE A 819 -21.06 -16.18 -27.15
C ILE A 819 -20.01 -15.54 -28.06
N ARG A 820 -18.72 -15.87 -27.86
CA ARG A 820 -17.66 -15.61 -28.84
C ARG A 820 -16.95 -16.89 -29.26
N TYR A 821 -16.91 -17.13 -30.57
CA TYR A 821 -16.15 -18.20 -31.22
C TYR A 821 -15.02 -17.56 -32.04
N TRP A 822 -13.79 -17.97 -31.76
CA TRP A 822 -12.53 -17.37 -32.20
C TRP A 822 -11.89 -18.19 -33.30
N TYR A 823 -11.57 -17.53 -34.41
CA TYR A 823 -11.11 -18.19 -35.63
C TYR A 823 -10.24 -17.25 -36.47
N THR A 824 -9.60 -17.81 -37.47
CA THR A 824 -8.87 -17.08 -38.50
C THR A 824 -9.74 -16.95 -39.75
N VAL A 825 -9.79 -15.75 -40.36
CA VAL A 825 -10.72 -15.50 -41.48
C VAL A 825 -10.26 -16.09 -42.81
N ASP A 826 -8.97 -16.41 -42.96
CA ASP A 826 -8.35 -17.02 -44.15
C ASP A 826 -8.69 -16.31 -45.48
N GLY A 827 -8.13 -15.12 -45.67
CA GLY A 827 -8.49 -14.26 -46.80
C GLY A 827 -9.69 -13.40 -46.43
N ASP A 828 -9.39 -12.25 -45.80
CA ASP A 828 -10.37 -11.33 -45.23
C ASP A 828 -11.37 -10.82 -46.27
N LYS A 829 -12.59 -11.34 -46.19
CA LYS A 829 -13.73 -11.03 -47.05
C LYS A 829 -14.95 -10.76 -46.18
N PRO A 830 -15.95 -10.00 -46.67
CA PRO A 830 -17.22 -9.85 -45.97
C PRO A 830 -17.86 -11.23 -45.68
N GLN A 831 -18.29 -11.43 -44.44
CA GLN A 831 -18.85 -12.68 -43.94
C GLN A 831 -20.35 -12.53 -43.66
N VAL A 832 -21.07 -13.66 -43.67
CA VAL A 832 -22.50 -13.76 -43.43
C VAL A 832 -22.75 -14.68 -42.25
N PHE A 833 -23.47 -14.18 -41.25
CA PHE A 833 -23.97 -14.99 -40.14
C PHE A 833 -25.34 -15.54 -40.50
N ASN A 834 -25.50 -16.86 -40.39
CA ASN A 834 -26.75 -17.56 -40.61
C ASN A 834 -27.13 -18.31 -39.33
N CYS A 835 -28.38 -18.18 -38.90
CA CYS A 835 -28.96 -19.08 -37.92
C CYS A 835 -29.82 -20.08 -38.69
N ASP A 836 -29.35 -21.32 -38.78
CA ASP A 836 -30.06 -22.39 -39.48
C ASP A 836 -31.22 -22.91 -38.61
N TRP A 837 -31.01 -22.99 -37.29
CA TRP A 837 -32.06 -23.29 -36.31
C TRP A 837 -31.65 -22.91 -34.88
N ALA A 838 -32.58 -22.44 -34.05
CA ALA A 838 -32.33 -22.26 -32.62
C ALA A 838 -33.61 -22.52 -31.81
N GLN A 839 -33.50 -23.30 -30.72
CA GLN A 839 -34.63 -23.55 -29.80
C GLN A 839 -35.15 -22.25 -29.17
N VAL A 840 -34.26 -21.27 -28.97
CA VAL A 840 -34.58 -19.91 -28.48
C VAL A 840 -35.09 -18.97 -29.58
N GLY A 841 -35.21 -19.47 -30.82
CA GLY A 841 -35.69 -18.74 -32.00
C GLY A 841 -34.61 -17.95 -32.72
N CYS A 842 -34.40 -18.21 -34.02
CA CYS A 842 -33.39 -17.51 -34.83
C CYS A 842 -33.63 -16.00 -34.96
N SER A 843 -34.89 -15.56 -34.94
CA SER A 843 -35.24 -14.13 -34.92
C SER A 843 -34.70 -13.40 -33.68
N ASN A 844 -34.34 -14.15 -32.63
CA ASN A 844 -33.78 -13.63 -31.40
C ASN A 844 -32.24 -13.67 -31.36
N LEU A 845 -31.56 -14.15 -32.41
CA LEU A 845 -30.10 -14.16 -32.47
C LEU A 845 -29.58 -13.03 -33.37
N ARG A 846 -28.45 -12.43 -32.98
CA ARG A 846 -27.70 -11.50 -33.83
C ARG A 846 -26.23 -11.93 -33.84
N GLY A 847 -25.67 -12.09 -35.04
CA GLY A 847 -24.24 -12.34 -35.23
C GLY A 847 -23.53 -11.07 -35.66
N SER A 848 -22.34 -10.82 -35.12
CA SER A 848 -21.47 -9.72 -35.52
C SER A 848 -20.03 -10.19 -35.62
N PHE A 849 -19.38 -9.91 -36.74
CA PHE A 849 -17.99 -10.29 -36.97
C PHE A 849 -17.07 -9.20 -36.45
N VAL A 850 -16.11 -9.57 -35.59
CA VAL A 850 -15.16 -8.63 -35.02
C VAL A 850 -13.74 -9.03 -35.41
N LYS A 851 -13.09 -8.16 -36.18
CA LYS A 851 -11.67 -8.30 -36.52
C LYS A 851 -10.81 -7.84 -35.34
N LEU A 852 -9.80 -8.61 -34.98
CA LEU A 852 -8.85 -8.23 -33.95
C LEU A 852 -7.87 -7.18 -34.50
N SER A 853 -7.61 -6.13 -33.71
CA SER A 853 -6.62 -5.11 -34.04
C SER A 853 -5.19 -5.67 -34.07
N THR A 854 -4.96 -6.76 -33.35
CA THR A 854 -3.75 -7.58 -33.41
C THR A 854 -4.19 -9.04 -33.34
N GLY A 855 -3.85 -9.84 -34.35
CA GLY A 855 -4.15 -11.26 -34.37
C GLY A 855 -3.50 -11.98 -33.18
N ARG A 856 -4.20 -12.98 -32.65
CA ARG A 856 -3.73 -13.88 -31.60
C ARG A 856 -3.44 -15.26 -32.19
N THR A 857 -2.79 -16.13 -31.42
CA THR A 857 -2.47 -17.48 -31.88
C THR A 857 -3.77 -18.24 -32.17
N GLY A 858 -4.02 -18.51 -33.45
CA GLY A 858 -5.21 -19.21 -33.93
C GLY A 858 -6.49 -18.36 -34.01
N ALA A 859 -6.40 -17.04 -33.93
CA ALA A 859 -7.54 -16.18 -34.18
C ALA A 859 -7.14 -14.78 -34.67
N ASP A 860 -7.70 -14.31 -35.77
CA ASP A 860 -7.69 -12.89 -36.17
C ASP A 860 -9.11 -12.28 -36.20
N TYR A 861 -10.12 -13.12 -35.98
CA TYR A 861 -11.52 -12.76 -35.86
C TYR A 861 -12.20 -13.51 -34.70
N TYR A 862 -13.31 -12.96 -34.23
CA TYR A 862 -14.34 -13.76 -33.58
C TYR A 862 -15.73 -13.40 -34.11
N ILE A 863 -16.63 -14.38 -34.07
CA ILE A 863 -18.07 -14.15 -34.24
C ILE A 863 -18.66 -13.93 -32.85
N GLU A 864 -19.33 -12.79 -32.69
CA GLU A 864 -20.08 -12.46 -31.50
C GLU A 864 -21.57 -12.77 -31.73
N ILE A 865 -22.15 -13.63 -30.90
CA ILE A 865 -23.56 -14.01 -30.97
C ILE A 865 -24.27 -13.50 -29.73
N THR A 866 -25.24 -12.60 -29.93
CA THR A 866 -26.07 -12.00 -28.87
C THR A 866 -27.53 -12.44 -29.01
N PHE A 867 -28.29 -12.32 -27.91
CA PHE A 867 -29.70 -12.69 -27.84
C PHE A 867 -30.57 -11.47 -27.57
N THR A 868 -31.74 -11.38 -28.23
CA THR A 868 -32.75 -10.36 -27.90
C THR A 868 -33.51 -10.75 -26.63
N SER A 869 -34.26 -9.81 -26.03
CA SER A 869 -35.16 -10.10 -24.91
C SER A 869 -36.22 -11.17 -25.23
N GLY A 870 -36.57 -11.34 -26.51
CA GLY A 870 -37.48 -12.38 -26.98
C GLY A 870 -36.95 -13.82 -26.84
N ALA A 871 -35.64 -14.00 -26.57
CA ALA A 871 -35.04 -15.32 -26.33
C ALA A 871 -35.44 -15.94 -24.98
N GLY A 872 -35.99 -15.16 -24.04
CA GLY A 872 -36.43 -15.63 -22.73
C GLY A 872 -35.29 -15.78 -21.71
N SER A 873 -35.43 -16.74 -20.78
CA SER A 873 -34.47 -16.97 -19.68
C SER A 873 -34.20 -18.45 -19.46
N LEU A 874 -32.99 -18.76 -18.99
CA LEU A 874 -32.54 -20.10 -18.60
C LEU A 874 -32.76 -20.32 -17.11
N ALA A 875 -33.74 -21.14 -16.76
CA ALA A 875 -33.94 -21.58 -15.38
C ALA A 875 -32.71 -22.36 -14.83
N PRO A 876 -32.56 -22.48 -13.50
CA PRO A 876 -31.57 -23.35 -12.89
C PRO A 876 -31.65 -24.78 -13.43
N GLY A 877 -30.52 -25.36 -13.82
CA GLY A 877 -30.43 -26.69 -14.44
C GLY A 877 -30.88 -26.76 -15.90
N ALA A 878 -31.41 -25.68 -16.48
CA ALA A 878 -31.91 -25.67 -17.86
C ALA A 878 -30.81 -25.40 -18.89
N SER A 879 -31.12 -25.71 -20.15
CA SER A 879 -30.30 -25.39 -21.32
C SER A 879 -31.05 -24.52 -22.31
N SER A 880 -30.31 -23.72 -23.08
CA SER A 880 -30.85 -22.99 -24.25
C SER A 880 -31.42 -23.91 -25.32
N GLY A 881 -31.14 -25.22 -25.26
CA GLY A 881 -31.30 -26.09 -26.41
C GLY A 881 -30.28 -25.75 -27.50
N ASP A 882 -30.36 -26.45 -28.64
CA ASP A 882 -29.37 -26.26 -29.71
C ASP A 882 -29.50 -24.87 -30.32
N ILE A 883 -28.34 -24.26 -30.56
CA ILE A 883 -28.16 -23.07 -31.38
C ILE A 883 -27.29 -23.51 -32.55
N GLN A 884 -27.89 -23.60 -33.73
CA GLN A 884 -27.28 -24.08 -34.96
C GLN A 884 -27.00 -22.88 -35.85
N VAL A 885 -25.72 -22.49 -35.94
CA VAL A 885 -25.29 -21.35 -36.74
C VAL A 885 -24.28 -21.78 -37.79
N ARG A 886 -24.25 -21.00 -38.87
CA ARG A 886 -23.38 -21.22 -40.02
C ARG A 886 -22.82 -19.90 -40.50
N ILE A 887 -21.53 -19.87 -40.78
CA ILE A 887 -20.80 -18.67 -41.21
C ILE A 887 -20.17 -18.95 -42.56
N ASN A 888 -20.41 -18.09 -43.55
CA ASN A 888 -19.78 -18.18 -44.87
C ASN A 888 -19.28 -16.81 -45.32
N LYS A 889 -18.27 -16.78 -46.20
CA LYS A 889 -17.90 -15.55 -46.91
C LYS A 889 -18.96 -15.24 -47.97
N ASN A 890 -19.15 -13.97 -48.30
CA ASN A 890 -20.06 -13.54 -49.37
C ASN A 890 -19.70 -14.16 -50.74
N ASP A 891 -18.41 -14.40 -50.98
CA ASP A 891 -17.89 -15.00 -52.20
C ASP A 891 -17.72 -16.53 -52.12
N TRP A 892 -18.11 -17.15 -50.99
CA TRP A 892 -18.06 -18.59 -50.76
C TRP A 892 -16.66 -19.21 -50.89
N THR A 893 -15.61 -18.40 -50.72
CA THR A 893 -14.24 -18.92 -50.59
C THR A 893 -14.08 -19.70 -49.27
N ASN A 894 -13.18 -20.69 -49.28
CA ASN A 894 -13.03 -21.62 -48.17
C ASN A 894 -12.38 -20.97 -46.93
N TYR A 895 -12.66 -21.53 -45.76
CA TYR A 895 -11.90 -21.33 -44.52
C TYR A 895 -10.87 -22.45 -44.35
N ASN A 896 -9.93 -22.25 -43.41
CA ASN A 896 -9.10 -23.28 -42.84
C ASN A 896 -9.40 -23.34 -41.33
N GLU A 897 -10.25 -24.26 -40.89
CA GLU A 897 -10.60 -24.36 -39.47
C GLU A 897 -9.49 -25.01 -38.63
N ALA A 898 -8.50 -25.66 -39.27
CA ALA A 898 -7.45 -26.38 -38.56
C ALA A 898 -6.50 -25.48 -37.76
N ASN A 899 -6.45 -24.18 -38.09
CA ASN A 899 -5.73 -23.14 -37.37
C ASN A 899 -6.63 -22.27 -36.49
N ASP A 900 -7.90 -22.62 -36.32
CA ASP A 900 -8.82 -21.84 -35.51
C ASP A 900 -8.77 -22.25 -34.04
N TYR A 901 -8.70 -21.26 -33.15
CA TYR A 901 -8.60 -21.48 -31.71
C TYR A 901 -9.81 -22.22 -31.15
N SER A 902 -11.03 -21.82 -31.55
CA SER A 902 -12.27 -22.42 -31.05
C SER A 902 -12.65 -23.73 -31.72
N TYR A 903 -12.00 -24.10 -32.83
CA TYR A 903 -12.35 -25.31 -33.58
C TYR A 903 -11.72 -26.56 -32.96
N ASP A 904 -12.51 -27.63 -32.86
CA ASP A 904 -12.01 -28.97 -32.58
C ASP A 904 -12.90 -30.00 -33.30
N PRO A 905 -12.40 -30.66 -34.37
CA PRO A 905 -13.19 -31.57 -35.18
C PRO A 905 -13.57 -32.84 -34.42
N THR A 906 -12.97 -33.11 -33.26
CA THR A 906 -13.32 -34.26 -32.42
C THR A 906 -14.62 -34.03 -31.63
N LYS A 907 -15.11 -32.79 -31.54
CA LYS A 907 -16.34 -32.44 -30.81
C LYS A 907 -17.58 -32.69 -31.67
N THR A 908 -17.84 -33.94 -32.06
CA THR A 908 -19.02 -34.33 -32.87
C THR A 908 -20.33 -34.39 -32.08
N SER A 909 -20.27 -34.16 -30.77
CA SER A 909 -21.42 -34.05 -29.87
C SER A 909 -21.19 -32.91 -28.88
N PHE A 910 -22.27 -32.37 -28.30
CA PHE A 910 -22.15 -31.25 -27.36
C PHE A 910 -21.35 -31.65 -26.13
N ALA A 911 -20.24 -30.95 -25.94
CA ALA A 911 -19.40 -31.08 -24.76
C ALA A 911 -18.99 -29.69 -24.26
N ASP A 912 -18.76 -29.57 -22.96
CA ASP A 912 -18.21 -28.35 -22.36
C ASP A 912 -16.91 -27.97 -23.07
N TRP A 913 -16.85 -26.75 -23.59
CA TRP A 913 -15.74 -26.32 -24.42
C TRP A 913 -15.28 -24.93 -24.02
N ASN A 914 -14.10 -24.88 -23.41
CA ASN A 914 -13.56 -23.64 -22.86
C ASN A 914 -12.83 -22.79 -23.90
N ARG A 915 -12.64 -23.26 -25.14
CA ARG A 915 -12.14 -22.42 -26.24
C ARG A 915 -13.23 -21.61 -26.93
N VAL A 916 -14.47 -21.73 -26.46
CA VAL A 916 -15.56 -20.81 -26.78
C VAL A 916 -15.92 -20.07 -25.50
N THR A 917 -15.97 -18.75 -25.59
CA THR A 917 -16.15 -17.90 -24.41
C THR A 917 -17.59 -17.42 -24.29
N LEU A 918 -18.11 -17.37 -23.07
CA LEU A 918 -19.39 -16.79 -22.74
C LEU A 918 -19.18 -15.54 -21.89
N TYR A 919 -19.91 -14.49 -22.23
CA TYR A 919 -19.96 -13.26 -21.45
C TYR A 919 -21.36 -13.07 -20.89
N ARG A 920 -21.45 -12.48 -19.70
CA ARG A 920 -22.69 -11.96 -19.13
C ARG A 920 -22.52 -10.48 -18.86
N ASN A 921 -23.33 -9.63 -19.50
CA ASN A 921 -23.25 -8.17 -19.40
C ASN A 921 -21.82 -7.64 -19.67
N GLY A 922 -21.14 -8.23 -20.66
CA GLY A 922 -19.78 -7.86 -21.06
C GLY A 922 -18.64 -8.43 -20.19
N GLN A 923 -18.94 -9.16 -19.11
CA GLN A 923 -17.93 -9.83 -18.27
C GLN A 923 -17.77 -11.30 -18.67
N LEU A 924 -16.53 -11.79 -18.76
CA LEU A 924 -16.24 -13.19 -19.10
C LEU A 924 -16.71 -14.11 -17.95
N VAL A 925 -17.61 -15.06 -18.26
CA VAL A 925 -18.17 -16.00 -17.28
C VAL A 925 -17.89 -17.48 -17.58
N TRP A 926 -17.46 -17.81 -18.80
CA TRP A 926 -17.01 -19.14 -19.19
C TRP A 926 -15.99 -19.06 -20.33
N GLY A 927 -15.03 -19.97 -20.34
CA GLY A 927 -14.02 -20.11 -21.39
C GLY A 927 -12.75 -19.28 -21.17
N VAL A 928 -11.82 -19.43 -22.10
CA VAL A 928 -10.49 -18.80 -22.13
C VAL A 928 -10.33 -18.17 -23.53
N GLU A 929 -10.04 -16.88 -23.59
CA GLU A 929 -9.73 -16.21 -24.87
C GLU A 929 -8.37 -16.69 -25.44
N PRO A 930 -8.18 -16.69 -26.78
CA PRO A 930 -6.91 -17.03 -27.44
C PRO A 930 -5.75 -16.10 -27.10
#